data_AF-O35594-F1
#
_entry.id   AF-O35594-F1
#
_cell.length_a   1.000
_cell.length_b   1.000
_cell.length_c   1.000
_cell.angle_alpha   90.00
_cell.angle_beta   90.00
_cell.angle_gamma   90.00
#
_symmetry.space_group_name_H-M   'P 1'
#
loop_
_entity.id
_entity.type
_entity.pdbx_description
1 polymer ?
#
loop_
_entity_poly.entity_id
_entity_poly.type
_entity_poly.pdbx_seq_one_letter_code
_entity_poly.pdbx_strand_id
1 'polypeptide(L)'
;MSDQIKFIVDSLNKEPFKKNYNLITFDSLGPMQLLQVLNDVLAEIDPKQDVDIREEMPEQTAKRMLNLLGILKYKPPGNATDMSTFRQGLVIGSKPVIYPVLHWLLQRSNELKKRAYLARFLIKLEVPSEFLQDETVADTNKQYEELMEAFKTLHKECEQLKTSGFSTAEIRRDISAMEEEKDQLMKRVERLKKRVETVQNHQRMLKIARQLRVEKEREEFLAQQKQEQKNQLFHAVQRLQRVQNQLKSMRHAAADAKPESLMKRLEEEIKFNSYMVTEKFPKELESKKKELHFLQKVVSEPAMGHSDLLELETKVNEVNTEINQLIEKKMMRNEPIEGKLSLYRQQASIISRKKEAKAEELQETKEKLASLEREVLVKTNQTREFDGTEVLKGDEFKRYVSKLRSKSTVFKKKHQIIAEFKAEFGLLQRTEELLKQRQETIQHQLRTIEEKKGISGYSYTQEELERVSALKSEVDEMKGRTLDDMSEMVKKLNSLVSEKKSALAPVIKELRQLRQKCQELTQECDEKKAQYDSCAAGLESNRSKLEQEVRGLREECLQEESKYHYTNCMIKNLEVELRRATDEMKAYVSSDQQEKRKAIREQYTKNITEQENLGKKLREKQKAVRESHGPNMKQAKMWRDLEQLMECKKQCFLKQQSPASIGQVIQEGGEDRLVL
;
A
#
# COMPACT_ATOMS: atom_id res chain seq x y z
N MET A 1 61.60 -20.43 31.93
CA MET A 1 62.53 -19.53 31.21
C MET A 1 62.76 -19.96 29.76
N SER A 2 63.03 -21.24 29.44
CA SER A 2 63.32 -21.65 28.04
C SER A 2 62.20 -21.29 27.04
N ASP A 3 60.93 -21.45 27.39
CA ASP A 3 59.82 -21.12 26.48
C ASP A 3 59.64 -19.62 26.26
N GLN A 4 59.91 -18.81 27.28
CA GLN A 4 59.90 -17.34 27.16
C GLN A 4 60.98 -16.87 26.18
N ILE A 5 62.19 -17.45 26.29
CA ILE A 5 63.30 -17.11 25.39
C ILE A 5 62.99 -17.56 23.95
N LYS A 6 62.41 -18.74 23.76
CA LYS A 6 61.93 -19.20 22.43
C LYS A 6 60.96 -18.19 21.82
N PHE A 7 59.94 -17.76 22.55
CA PHE A 7 58.97 -16.79 22.06
C PHE A 7 59.60 -15.43 21.71
N ILE A 8 60.54 -14.95 22.53
CA ILE A 8 61.26 -13.70 22.27
C ILE A 8 62.06 -13.82 20.96
N VAL A 9 62.83 -14.89 20.81
CA VAL A 9 63.65 -15.12 19.60
C VAL A 9 62.78 -15.23 18.34
N ASP A 10 61.70 -16.01 18.40
CA ASP A 10 60.76 -16.16 17.28
C ASP A 10 60.09 -14.84 16.90
N SER A 11 59.82 -13.98 17.88
CA SER A 11 59.21 -12.66 17.65
C SER A 11 60.20 -11.64 17.12
N LEU A 12 61.45 -11.65 17.59
CA LEU A 12 62.53 -10.77 17.11
C LEU A 12 63.04 -11.13 15.72
N ASN A 13 62.83 -12.37 15.27
CA ASN A 13 63.19 -12.81 13.92
C ASN A 13 62.13 -12.42 12.87
N LYS A 14 60.89 -12.14 13.30
CA LYS A 14 59.81 -11.67 12.42
C LYS A 14 59.95 -10.17 12.15
N GLU A 15 59.18 -9.68 11.16
CA GLU A 15 59.00 -8.23 10.99
C GLU A 15 58.35 -7.64 12.23
N PRO A 16 58.81 -6.47 12.71
CA PRO A 16 59.70 -5.50 12.06
C PRO A 16 61.21 -5.67 12.38
N PHE A 17 61.59 -6.52 13.33
CA PHE A 17 62.93 -6.51 13.94
C PHE A 17 64.03 -7.24 13.13
N LYS A 18 63.69 -8.35 12.45
CA LYS A 18 64.60 -9.12 11.56
C LYS A 18 66.01 -9.39 12.11
N LYS A 19 66.15 -9.70 13.41
CA LYS A 19 67.47 -9.81 14.08
C LYS A 19 68.20 -11.15 13.88
N ASN A 20 67.57 -12.17 13.29
CA ASN A 20 68.15 -13.50 12.97
C ASN A 20 68.90 -14.17 14.15
N TYR A 21 68.34 -14.12 15.35
CA TYR A 21 68.90 -14.79 16.52
C TYR A 21 68.51 -16.28 16.57
N ASN A 22 69.43 -17.12 17.06
CA ASN A 22 69.16 -18.45 17.58
C ASN A 22 69.14 -18.42 19.13
N LEU A 23 68.60 -19.46 19.79
CA LEU A 23 68.51 -19.52 21.25
C LEU A 23 69.86 -19.30 21.95
N ILE A 24 70.93 -19.89 21.41
CA ILE A 24 72.29 -19.77 21.96
C ILE A 24 72.85 -18.36 21.77
N THR A 25 72.69 -17.79 20.57
CA THR A 25 73.22 -16.44 20.27
C THR A 25 72.50 -15.39 21.09
N PHE A 26 71.18 -15.52 21.28
CA PHE A 26 70.39 -14.59 22.09
C PHE A 26 70.73 -14.69 23.58
N ASP A 27 70.90 -15.90 24.13
CA ASP A 27 71.31 -16.06 25.52
C ASP A 27 72.77 -15.67 25.75
N SER A 28 73.64 -15.71 24.73
CA SER A 28 75.02 -15.22 24.84
C SER A 28 75.17 -13.69 24.81
N LEU A 29 74.09 -12.94 24.59
CA LEU A 29 74.16 -11.48 24.51
C LEU A 29 74.61 -10.86 25.85
N GLY A 30 75.59 -9.95 25.75
CA GLY A 30 76.07 -9.20 26.91
C GLY A 30 75.00 -8.21 27.43
N PRO A 31 75.14 -7.68 28.66
CA PRO A 31 74.12 -6.84 29.28
C PRO A 31 73.78 -5.58 28.46
N MET A 32 74.79 -4.94 27.85
CA MET A 32 74.60 -3.78 26.98
C MET A 32 73.87 -4.13 25.67
N GLN A 33 74.13 -5.31 25.10
CA GLN A 33 73.45 -5.78 23.89
C GLN A 33 71.98 -6.12 24.18
N LEU A 34 71.69 -6.69 25.36
CA LEU A 34 70.32 -6.95 25.80
C LEU A 34 69.53 -5.66 26.01
N LEU A 35 70.16 -4.62 26.56
CA LEU A 35 69.55 -3.29 26.66
C LEU A 35 69.28 -2.68 25.29
N GLN A 36 70.18 -2.87 24.32
CA GLN A 36 69.94 -2.46 22.93
C GLN A 36 68.72 -3.15 22.33
N VAL A 37 68.61 -4.48 22.49
CA VAL A 37 67.43 -5.21 21.99
C VAL A 37 66.15 -4.73 22.67
N LEU A 38 66.18 -4.45 23.97
CA LEU A 38 65.03 -3.86 24.66
C LEU A 38 64.67 -2.48 24.12
N ASN A 39 65.65 -1.62 23.89
CA ASN A 39 65.43 -0.30 23.31
C ASN A 39 64.86 -0.38 21.89
N ASP A 40 65.36 -1.28 21.06
CA ASP A 40 64.83 -1.51 19.70
C ASP A 40 63.34 -1.92 19.76
N VAL A 41 62.96 -2.79 20.70
CA VAL A 41 61.56 -3.18 20.91
C VAL A 41 60.71 -2.03 21.43
N LEU A 42 61.26 -1.20 22.33
CA LEU A 42 60.58 -0.01 22.82
C LEU A 42 60.43 1.08 21.75
N ALA A 43 61.44 1.27 20.88
CA ALA A 43 61.43 2.21 19.76
C ALA A 43 60.37 1.84 18.71
N GLU A 44 60.17 0.55 18.48
CA GLU A 44 59.08 0.08 17.61
C GLU A 44 57.69 0.35 18.23
N ILE A 45 57.57 0.33 19.56
CA ILE A 45 56.32 0.63 20.26
C ILE A 45 56.04 2.14 20.33
N ASP A 46 57.07 2.92 20.62
CA ASP A 46 57.06 4.38 20.69
C ASP A 46 58.32 4.94 19.99
N PRO A 47 58.19 5.53 18.79
CA PRO A 47 59.32 6.06 18.03
C PRO A 47 60.16 7.11 18.78
N LYS A 48 59.63 7.74 19.85
CA LYS A 48 60.42 8.65 20.70
C LYS A 48 61.55 7.97 21.47
N GLN A 49 61.53 6.65 21.56
CA GLN A 49 62.56 5.87 22.26
C GLN A 49 63.74 5.51 21.36
N ASP A 50 63.70 5.87 20.07
CA ASP A 50 64.79 5.66 19.12
C ASP A 50 65.96 6.61 19.42
N VAL A 51 66.65 6.30 20.52
CA VAL A 51 67.81 7.00 21.04
C VAL A 51 68.94 5.99 21.16
N ASP A 52 70.13 6.33 20.70
CA ASP A 52 71.31 5.48 20.89
C ASP A 52 71.66 5.43 22.38
N ILE A 53 71.65 4.23 22.96
CA ILE A 53 71.93 4.00 24.38
C ILE A 53 73.36 4.44 24.74
N ARG A 54 74.26 4.57 23.76
CA ARG A 54 75.64 5.04 23.96
C ARG A 54 75.75 6.53 24.24
N GLU A 55 74.74 7.32 23.85
CA GLU A 55 74.73 8.76 24.05
C GLU A 55 74.14 9.17 25.42
N GLU A 56 73.37 8.27 26.06
CA GLU A 56 72.73 8.51 27.36
C GLU A 56 73.51 7.85 28.51
N MET A 57 73.50 8.46 29.69
CA MET A 57 74.00 7.80 30.90
C MET A 57 73.09 6.60 31.27
N PRO A 58 73.62 5.45 31.73
CA PRO A 58 72.81 4.26 32.01
C PRO A 58 71.60 4.50 32.92
N GLU A 59 71.74 5.41 33.89
CA GLU A 59 70.65 5.80 34.80
C GLU A 59 69.55 6.61 34.11
N GLN A 60 69.89 7.43 33.11
CA GLN A 60 68.95 8.21 32.31
C GLN A 60 68.16 7.29 31.38
N THR A 61 68.83 6.37 30.69
CA THR A 61 68.18 5.34 29.87
C THR A 61 67.23 4.48 30.70
N ALA A 62 67.67 4.01 31.87
CA ALA A 62 66.81 3.24 32.76
C ALA A 62 65.58 4.03 33.23
N LYS A 63 65.74 5.33 33.54
CA LYS A 63 64.62 6.22 33.92
C LYS A 63 63.65 6.41 32.75
N ARG A 64 64.16 6.62 31.54
CA ARG A 64 63.35 6.76 30.30
C ARG A 64 62.55 5.48 30.04
N MET A 65 63.20 4.32 30.06
CA MET A 65 62.56 3.02 29.90
C MET A 65 61.53 2.74 31.00
N LEU A 66 61.83 3.05 32.26
CA LEU A 66 60.89 2.92 33.38
C LEU A 66 59.65 3.79 33.20
N ASN A 67 59.82 5.05 32.77
CA ASN A 67 58.71 5.94 32.50
C ASN A 67 57.81 5.37 31.41
N LEU A 68 58.38 4.88 30.30
CA LEU A 68 57.59 4.25 29.24
C LEU A 68 56.92 2.97 29.72
N LEU A 69 57.61 2.09 30.45
CA LEU A 69 57.01 0.89 31.02
C LEU A 69 55.84 1.22 31.96
N GLY A 70 55.95 2.32 32.72
CA GLY A 70 54.86 2.86 33.53
C GLY A 70 53.67 3.33 32.69
N ILE A 71 53.92 4.07 31.61
CA ILE A 71 52.90 4.50 30.63
C ILE A 71 52.18 3.30 30.01
N LEU A 72 52.94 2.27 29.64
CA LEU A 72 52.42 1.02 29.08
C LEU A 72 51.67 0.17 30.12
N LYS A 73 51.81 0.49 31.42
CA LYS A 73 51.29 -0.23 32.58
C LYS A 73 51.89 -1.62 32.76
N TYR A 74 53.18 -1.78 32.46
CA TYR A 74 53.92 -2.99 32.82
C TYR A 74 54.00 -3.11 34.35
N LYS A 75 53.70 -4.29 34.87
CA LYS A 75 53.85 -4.62 36.29
C LYS A 75 55.00 -5.63 36.42
N PRO A 76 56.12 -5.26 37.04
CA PRO A 76 57.19 -6.20 37.33
C PRO A 76 56.66 -7.36 38.17
N PRO A 77 57.09 -8.61 37.92
CA PRO A 77 56.76 -9.74 38.79
C PRO A 77 57.53 -9.59 40.12
N GLY A 78 56.87 -9.08 41.16
CA GLY A 78 57.48 -8.86 42.49
C GLY A 78 56.65 -7.96 43.42
N ASN A 79 57.02 -7.94 44.71
CA ASN A 79 56.42 -7.08 45.76
C ASN A 79 57.05 -5.67 45.74
N ALA A 80 56.49 -4.71 46.48
CA ALA A 80 56.90 -3.30 46.44
C ALA A 80 58.40 -3.03 46.69
N THR A 81 59.07 -3.87 47.48
CA THR A 81 60.53 -3.82 47.75
C THR A 81 61.37 -4.09 46.49
N ASP A 82 60.79 -4.76 45.48
CA ASP A 82 61.47 -5.17 44.25
C ASP A 82 61.60 -4.03 43.22
N MET A 83 61.03 -2.85 43.49
CA MET A 83 61.11 -1.73 42.53
C MET A 83 62.52 -1.14 42.45
N SER A 84 63.25 -1.12 43.57
CA SER A 84 64.65 -0.69 43.62
C SER A 84 65.57 -1.70 42.92
N THR A 85 65.37 -2.99 43.17
CA THR A 85 66.13 -4.08 42.53
C THR A 85 65.82 -4.17 41.03
N PHE A 86 64.57 -3.95 40.61
CA PHE A 86 64.18 -3.86 39.20
C PHE A 86 64.88 -2.68 38.51
N ARG A 87 64.93 -1.50 39.14
CA ARG A 87 65.65 -0.34 38.61
C ARG A 87 67.15 -0.63 38.47
N GLN A 88 67.78 -1.22 39.48
CA GLN A 88 69.19 -1.63 39.41
C GLN A 88 69.43 -2.68 38.31
N GLY A 89 68.55 -3.67 38.18
CA GLY A 89 68.62 -4.69 37.13
C GLY A 89 68.45 -4.11 35.73
N LEU A 90 67.60 -3.09 35.56
CA LEU A 90 67.44 -2.38 34.29
C LEU A 90 68.66 -1.51 33.96
N VAL A 91 69.31 -0.89 34.95
CA VAL A 91 70.56 -0.13 34.73
C VAL A 91 71.71 -1.04 34.29
N ILE A 92 71.82 -2.24 34.89
CA ILE A 92 72.91 -3.18 34.59
C ILE A 92 72.61 -4.00 33.32
N GLY A 93 71.34 -4.14 32.91
CA GLY A 93 70.93 -5.01 31.80
C GLY A 93 70.84 -6.48 32.19
N SER A 94 70.33 -6.78 33.40
CA SER A 94 70.30 -8.14 33.93
C SER A 94 69.25 -9.02 33.22
N LYS A 95 69.67 -10.23 32.82
CA LYS A 95 68.78 -11.20 32.13
C LYS A 95 67.45 -11.47 32.86
N PRO A 96 67.41 -11.62 34.22
CA PRO A 96 66.16 -11.88 34.94
C PRO A 96 65.14 -10.74 34.84
N VAL A 97 65.59 -9.51 34.55
CA VAL A 97 64.73 -8.33 34.40
C VAL A 97 64.33 -8.12 32.95
N ILE A 98 65.29 -8.21 32.02
CA ILE A 98 65.06 -7.90 30.60
C ILE A 98 64.18 -8.95 29.91
N TYR A 99 64.36 -10.25 30.20
CA TYR A 99 63.59 -11.30 29.52
C TYR A 99 62.08 -11.24 29.80
N PRO A 100 61.62 -11.08 31.06
CA PRO A 100 60.19 -10.89 31.33
C PRO A 100 59.61 -9.63 30.68
N VAL A 101 60.38 -8.54 30.61
CA VAL A 101 59.96 -7.29 29.96
C VAL A 101 59.79 -7.51 28.46
N LEU A 102 60.81 -8.05 27.78
CA LEU A 102 60.76 -8.35 26.35
C LEU A 102 59.60 -9.29 26.00
N HIS A 103 59.44 -10.37 26.76
CA HIS A 103 58.35 -11.31 26.57
C HIS A 103 56.99 -10.62 26.64
N TRP A 104 56.80 -9.74 27.62
CA TRP A 104 55.54 -9.00 27.79
C TRP A 104 55.28 -7.99 26.66
N LEU A 105 56.31 -7.23 26.27
CA LEU A 105 56.21 -6.24 25.19
C LEU A 105 55.84 -6.90 23.85
N LEU A 106 56.50 -8.01 23.53
CA LEU A 106 56.33 -8.71 22.24
C LEU A 106 54.98 -9.43 22.14
N GLN A 107 54.40 -9.88 23.27
CA GLN A 107 53.11 -10.57 23.26
C GLN A 107 51.94 -9.68 22.82
N ARG A 108 52.04 -8.35 22.99
CA ARG A 108 50.93 -7.41 22.76
C ARG A 108 51.35 -6.12 22.05
N SER A 109 52.32 -6.23 21.14
CA SER A 109 52.93 -5.07 20.46
C SER A 109 51.91 -4.09 19.87
N ASN A 110 50.88 -4.56 19.17
CA ASN A 110 49.84 -3.68 18.58
C ASN A 110 49.01 -2.91 19.62
N GLU A 111 48.64 -3.56 20.73
CA GLU A 111 47.91 -2.90 21.82
C GLU A 111 48.79 -1.86 22.53
N LEU A 112 50.07 -2.19 22.71
CA LEU A 112 51.05 -1.32 23.34
C LEU A 112 51.40 -0.12 22.47
N LYS A 113 51.54 -0.30 21.15
CA LYS A 113 51.68 0.81 20.18
C LYS A 113 50.50 1.78 20.28
N LYS A 114 49.27 1.24 20.30
CA LYS A 114 48.07 2.06 20.50
C LYS A 114 48.09 2.79 21.84
N ARG A 115 48.51 2.12 22.92
CA ARG A 115 48.62 2.75 24.24
C ARG A 115 49.68 3.84 24.29
N ALA A 116 50.86 3.62 23.70
CA ALA A 116 51.93 4.61 23.61
C ALA A 116 51.48 5.85 22.81
N TYR A 117 50.84 5.64 21.66
CA TYR A 117 50.26 6.72 20.87
C TYR A 117 49.22 7.53 21.67
N LEU A 118 48.29 6.85 22.33
CA LEU A 118 47.25 7.51 23.14
C LEU A 118 47.82 8.23 24.35
N ALA A 119 48.82 7.66 25.00
CA ALA A 119 49.45 8.25 26.17
C ALA A 119 50.02 9.65 25.90
N ARG A 120 50.52 9.89 24.68
CA ARG A 120 51.00 11.22 24.26
C ARG A 120 49.95 12.32 24.38
N PHE A 121 48.68 11.98 24.24
CA PHE A 121 47.57 12.94 24.22
C PHE A 121 46.65 12.83 25.43
N LEU A 122 46.72 11.72 26.19
CA LEU A 122 45.78 11.43 27.27
C LEU A 122 46.40 11.42 28.67
N ILE A 123 47.73 11.48 28.79
CA ILE A 123 48.38 11.71 30.09
C ILE A 123 48.23 13.20 30.40
N LYS A 124 47.43 13.51 31.43
CA LYS A 124 47.22 14.88 31.88
C LYS A 124 48.54 15.47 32.36
N LEU A 125 48.84 16.69 31.91
CA LEU A 125 49.86 17.50 32.55
C LEU A 125 49.29 17.95 33.89
N GLU A 126 49.93 17.55 34.99
CA GLU A 126 49.54 18.02 36.32
C GLU A 126 49.98 19.47 36.48
N VAL A 127 49.03 20.40 36.40
CA VAL A 127 49.26 21.83 36.66
C VAL A 127 49.11 22.08 38.16
N PRO A 128 50.15 22.54 38.87
CA PRO A 128 50.04 22.85 40.29
C PRO A 128 48.94 23.88 40.57
N SER A 129 48.22 23.70 41.68
CA SER A 129 47.04 24.51 42.02
C SER A 129 47.33 26.01 42.16
N GLU A 130 48.57 26.39 42.44
CA GLU A 130 49.04 27.77 42.51
C GLU A 130 48.91 28.48 41.16
N PHE A 131 49.21 27.79 40.06
CA PHE A 131 49.12 28.36 38.71
C PHE A 131 47.68 28.40 38.19
N LEU A 132 46.80 27.50 38.67
CA LEU A 132 45.39 27.50 38.31
C LEU A 132 44.59 28.66 38.94
N GLN A 133 45.20 29.47 39.81
CA GLN A 133 44.58 30.70 40.32
C GLN A 133 44.54 31.81 39.27
N ASP A 134 45.47 31.79 38.31
CA ASP A 134 45.44 32.68 37.16
C ASP A 134 44.30 32.23 36.23
N GLU A 135 43.33 33.12 36.03
CA GLU A 135 42.13 32.87 35.23
C GLU A 135 42.49 32.43 33.79
N THR A 136 43.56 32.99 33.21
CA THR A 136 44.01 32.63 31.86
C THR A 136 44.55 31.21 31.79
N VAL A 137 45.28 30.78 32.83
CA VAL A 137 45.84 29.43 32.94
C VAL A 137 44.73 28.43 33.24
N ALA A 138 43.78 28.78 34.11
CA ALA A 138 42.61 27.97 34.41
C ALA A 138 41.75 27.71 33.17
N ASP A 139 41.44 28.76 32.41
CA ASP A 139 40.68 28.66 31.16
C ASP A 139 41.41 27.85 30.10
N THR A 140 42.73 28.05 29.96
CA THR A 140 43.56 27.27 29.03
C THR A 140 43.59 25.80 29.43
N ASN A 141 43.72 25.49 30.72
CA ASN A 141 43.69 24.12 31.23
C ASN A 141 42.31 23.48 30.99
N LYS A 142 41.22 24.22 31.18
CA LYS A 142 39.87 23.74 30.86
C LYS A 142 39.71 23.43 29.37
N GLN A 143 40.14 24.32 28.48
CA GLN A 143 40.14 24.08 27.02
C GLN A 143 40.99 22.85 26.65
N TYR A 144 42.13 22.67 27.30
CA TYR A 144 42.96 21.47 27.16
C TYR A 144 42.23 20.19 27.58
N GLU A 145 41.50 20.20 28.70
CA GLU A 145 40.68 19.07 29.13
C GLU A 145 39.54 18.76 28.16
N GLU A 146 38.87 19.79 27.63
CA GLU A 146 37.85 19.65 26.60
C GLU A 146 38.42 19.05 25.30
N LEU A 147 39.61 19.48 24.88
CA LEU A 147 40.31 18.92 23.72
C LEU A 147 40.72 17.46 23.94
N MET A 148 41.15 17.08 25.16
CA MET A 148 41.44 15.68 25.48
C MET A 148 40.19 14.80 25.37
N GLU A 149 39.04 15.26 25.88
CA GLU A 149 37.77 14.52 25.75
C GLU A 149 37.31 14.44 24.29
N ALA A 150 37.41 15.54 23.52
CA ALA A 150 37.13 15.54 22.09
C ALA A 150 38.04 14.59 21.31
N PHE A 151 39.31 14.47 21.69
CA PHE A 151 40.22 13.48 21.11
C PHE A 151 39.81 12.05 21.44
N LYS A 152 39.36 11.78 22.67
CA LYS A 152 38.87 10.43 23.06
C LYS A 152 37.65 10.02 22.24
N THR A 153 36.69 10.91 22.06
CA THR A 153 35.49 10.62 21.25
C THR A 153 35.87 10.37 19.80
N LEU A 154 36.66 11.27 19.20
CA LEU A 154 37.09 11.16 17.80
C LEU A 154 37.95 9.92 17.55
N HIS A 155 38.88 9.58 18.46
CA HIS A 155 39.66 8.36 18.34
C HIS A 155 38.78 7.11 18.46
N LYS A 156 37.78 7.12 19.35
CA LYS A 156 36.83 6.01 19.49
C LYS A 156 35.98 5.83 18.22
N GLU A 157 35.50 6.92 17.64
CA GLU A 157 34.77 6.92 16.36
C GLU A 157 35.65 6.40 15.22
N CYS A 158 36.90 6.87 15.12
CA CYS A 158 37.84 6.41 14.11
C CYS A 158 38.13 4.90 14.25
N GLU A 159 38.33 4.39 15.46
CA GLU A 159 38.54 2.97 15.70
C GLU A 159 37.27 2.16 15.40
N GLN A 160 36.09 2.67 15.74
CA GLN A 160 34.82 2.06 15.33
C GLN A 160 34.69 2.01 13.81
N LEU A 161 35.08 3.06 13.09
CA LEU A 161 35.06 3.10 11.62
C LEU A 161 36.06 2.14 10.98
N LYS A 162 37.23 1.92 11.57
CA LYS A 162 38.17 0.89 11.09
C LYS A 162 37.63 -0.53 11.29
N THR A 163 36.86 -0.75 12.36
CA THR A 163 36.23 -2.05 12.65
C THR A 163 34.89 -2.24 11.96
N SER A 164 34.22 -1.16 11.55
CA SER A 164 32.94 -1.25 10.87
C SER A 164 33.21 -1.75 9.46
N GLY A 165 32.71 -2.95 9.16
CA GLY A 165 32.87 -3.61 7.87
C GLY A 165 32.15 -2.91 6.70
N PHE A 166 31.87 -1.61 6.79
CA PHE A 166 31.40 -0.83 5.66
C PHE A 166 32.49 -0.82 4.61
N SER A 167 32.35 -1.70 3.63
CA SER A 167 33.26 -1.75 2.50
C SER A 167 33.10 -0.46 1.72
N THR A 168 34.04 0.47 1.90
CA THR A 168 34.12 1.67 1.07
C THR A 168 34.20 1.33 -0.43
N ALA A 169 34.53 0.08 -0.77
CA ALA A 169 34.50 -0.43 -2.13
C ALA A 169 33.09 -0.68 -2.69
N GLU A 170 32.07 -0.91 -1.87
CA GLU A 170 30.67 -0.98 -2.32
C GLU A 170 30.16 0.41 -2.67
N ILE A 171 30.36 1.38 -1.77
CA ILE A 171 29.99 2.79 -2.02
C ILE A 171 30.71 3.32 -3.28
N ARG A 172 31.99 3.00 -3.47
CA ARG A 172 32.73 3.36 -4.70
C ARG A 172 32.15 2.71 -5.96
N ARG A 173 31.71 1.45 -5.88
CA ARG A 173 31.03 0.77 -6.99
C ARG A 173 29.69 1.41 -7.31
N ASP A 174 28.89 1.73 -6.29
CA ASP A 174 27.60 2.40 -6.46
C ASP A 174 27.75 3.80 -7.06
N ILE A 175 28.76 4.57 -6.60
CA ILE A 175 29.08 5.88 -7.19
C ILE A 175 29.45 5.73 -8.66
N SER A 176 30.31 4.77 -9.00
CA SER A 176 30.71 4.53 -10.39
C SER A 176 29.51 4.14 -11.27
N ALA A 177 28.63 3.27 -10.76
CA ALA A 177 27.41 2.88 -11.45
C ALA A 177 26.45 4.08 -11.65
N MET A 178 26.25 4.91 -10.63
CA MET A 178 25.44 6.13 -10.73
C MET A 178 26.04 7.14 -11.71
N GLU A 179 27.37 7.26 -11.79
CA GLU A 179 28.07 8.10 -12.76
C GLU A 179 27.86 7.60 -14.19
N GLU A 180 27.95 6.29 -14.42
CA GLU A 180 27.63 5.68 -15.72
C GLU A 180 26.17 5.89 -16.13
N GLU A 181 25.23 5.69 -15.20
CA GLU A 181 23.80 5.93 -15.44
C GLU A 181 23.52 7.40 -15.78
N LYS A 182 24.14 8.32 -15.04
CA LYS A 182 24.06 9.77 -15.31
C LYS A 182 24.56 10.09 -16.72
N ASP A 183 25.69 9.54 -17.13
CA ASP A 183 26.25 9.76 -18.46
C ASP A 183 25.36 9.20 -19.57
N GLN A 184 24.76 8.01 -19.37
CA GLN A 184 23.77 7.45 -20.28
C GLN A 184 22.53 8.34 -20.38
N LEU A 185 22.05 8.86 -19.25
CA LEU A 185 20.89 9.76 -19.18
C LEU A 185 21.18 11.08 -19.90
N MET A 186 22.36 11.66 -19.68
CA MET A 186 22.82 12.86 -20.38
C MET A 186 22.87 12.65 -21.90
N LYS A 187 23.46 11.54 -22.37
CA LYS A 187 23.47 11.18 -23.81
C LYS A 187 22.06 11.03 -24.37
N ARG A 188 21.14 10.40 -23.62
CA ARG A 188 19.73 10.27 -24.03
C ARG A 188 19.03 11.63 -24.09
N VAL A 189 19.22 12.47 -23.09
CA VAL A 189 18.67 13.84 -23.05
C VAL A 189 19.20 14.66 -24.22
N GLU A 190 20.48 14.57 -24.55
CA GLU A 190 21.08 15.31 -25.66
C GLU A 190 20.52 14.85 -27.02
N ARG A 191 20.39 13.52 -27.23
CA ARG A 191 19.73 12.96 -28.42
C ARG A 191 18.28 13.42 -28.53
N LEU A 192 17.56 13.45 -27.40
CA LEU A 192 16.17 13.92 -27.36
C LEU A 192 16.09 15.41 -27.67
N LYS A 193 17.01 16.21 -27.12
CA LYS A 193 17.10 17.65 -27.34
C LYS A 193 17.33 17.98 -28.82
N LYS A 194 18.30 17.31 -29.47
CA LYS A 194 18.54 17.45 -30.92
C LYS A 194 17.30 17.12 -31.74
N ARG A 195 16.57 16.04 -31.39
CA ARG A 195 15.30 15.70 -32.06
C ARG A 195 14.22 16.77 -31.84
N VAL A 196 14.08 17.28 -30.62
CA VAL A 196 13.07 18.31 -30.30
C VAL A 196 13.38 19.63 -31.00
N GLU A 197 14.65 20.02 -31.13
CA GLU A 197 15.07 21.23 -31.83
C GLU A 197 14.69 21.23 -33.32
N THR A 198 14.56 20.04 -33.95
CA THR A 198 14.08 19.94 -35.34
C THR A 198 12.58 20.25 -35.51
N VAL A 199 11.82 20.30 -34.42
CA VAL A 199 10.38 20.55 -34.45
C VAL A 199 10.11 22.06 -34.48
N GLN A 200 9.25 22.52 -35.39
CA GLN A 200 8.82 23.92 -35.45
C GLN A 200 8.10 24.33 -34.15
N ASN A 201 8.35 25.54 -33.65
CA ASN A 201 7.81 26.04 -32.38
C ASN A 201 8.15 25.19 -31.13
N HIS A 202 9.25 24.42 -31.16
CA HIS A 202 9.63 23.53 -30.05
C HIS A 202 9.69 24.23 -28.69
N GLN A 203 10.16 25.49 -28.60
CA GLN A 203 10.23 26.22 -27.33
C GLN A 203 8.85 26.41 -26.68
N ARG A 204 7.83 26.75 -27.48
CA ARG A 204 6.44 26.89 -27.00
C ARG A 204 5.87 25.54 -26.57
N MET A 205 6.12 24.49 -27.36
CA MET A 205 5.69 23.13 -26.99
C MET A 205 6.37 22.63 -25.71
N LEU A 206 7.67 22.89 -25.52
CA LEU A 206 8.38 22.55 -24.29
C LEU A 206 7.83 23.27 -23.07
N LYS A 207 7.43 24.54 -23.21
CA LYS A 207 6.77 25.29 -22.13
C LYS A 207 5.42 24.67 -21.74
N ILE A 208 4.61 24.28 -22.73
CA ILE A 208 3.32 23.60 -22.51
C ILE A 208 3.54 22.22 -21.88
N ALA A 209 4.50 21.43 -22.39
CA ALA A 209 4.84 20.12 -21.85
C ALA A 209 5.34 20.21 -20.40
N ARG A 210 6.13 21.23 -20.06
CA ARG A 210 6.54 21.51 -18.68
C ARG A 210 5.35 21.83 -17.79
N GLN A 211 4.42 22.68 -18.25
CA GLN A 211 3.20 22.98 -17.50
C GLN A 211 2.35 21.72 -17.30
N LEU A 212 2.16 20.90 -18.34
CA LEU A 212 1.44 19.63 -18.25
C LEU A 212 2.11 18.67 -17.25
N ARG A 213 3.45 18.59 -17.24
CA ARG A 213 4.18 17.77 -16.27
C ARG A 213 3.94 18.25 -14.84
N VAL A 214 4.04 19.55 -14.59
CA VAL A 214 3.79 20.13 -13.26
C VAL A 214 2.36 19.89 -12.80
N GLU A 215 1.38 20.05 -13.70
CA GLU A 215 -0.03 19.76 -13.37
C GLU A 215 -0.26 18.27 -13.11
N LYS A 216 0.42 17.36 -13.82
CA LYS A 216 0.37 15.91 -13.52
C LYS A 216 1.00 15.55 -12.18
N GLU A 217 2.17 16.10 -11.85
CA GLU A 217 2.82 15.90 -10.54
C GLU A 217 1.92 16.44 -9.41
N ARG A 218 1.22 17.57 -9.64
CA ARG A 218 0.23 18.13 -8.72
C ARG A 218 -1.01 17.24 -8.59
N GLU A 219 -1.51 16.69 -9.70
CA GLU A 219 -2.62 15.73 -9.72
C GLU A 219 -2.28 14.46 -8.91
N GLU A 220 -1.10 13.89 -9.12
CA GLU A 220 -0.61 12.72 -8.37
C GLU A 220 -0.49 13.01 -6.87
N PHE A 221 0.06 14.18 -6.51
CA PHE A 221 0.13 14.62 -5.11
C PHE A 221 -1.26 14.77 -4.48
N LEU A 222 -2.19 15.42 -5.18
CA LEU A 222 -3.58 15.58 -4.72
C LEU A 222 -4.30 14.22 -4.61
N ALA A 223 -4.01 13.27 -5.49
CA ALA A 223 -4.55 11.92 -5.43
C ALA A 223 -4.04 11.16 -4.19
N GLN A 224 -2.74 11.25 -3.88
CA GLN A 224 -2.15 10.68 -2.67
C GLN A 224 -2.77 11.32 -1.42
N GLN A 225 -2.83 12.65 -1.37
CA GLN A 225 -3.43 13.39 -0.25
C GLN A 225 -4.92 13.02 -0.05
N LYS A 226 -5.68 12.87 -1.13
CA LYS A 226 -7.08 12.42 -1.08
C LYS A 226 -7.21 11.01 -0.52
N GLN A 227 -6.29 10.10 -0.87
CA GLN A 227 -6.29 8.74 -0.34
C GLN A 227 -5.94 8.71 1.16
N GLU A 228 -4.95 9.49 1.58
CA GLU A 228 -4.61 9.65 3.00
C GLU A 228 -5.79 10.22 3.81
N GLN A 229 -6.43 11.27 3.31
CA GLN A 229 -7.61 11.87 3.95
C GLN A 229 -8.79 10.88 4.02
N LYS A 230 -9.02 10.08 2.98
CA LYS A 230 -10.03 9.00 3.02
C LYS A 230 -9.73 7.97 4.10
N ASN A 231 -8.47 7.56 4.24
CA ASN A 231 -8.06 6.60 5.27
C ASN A 231 -8.23 7.19 6.67
N GLN A 232 -7.82 8.45 6.87
CA GLN A 232 -8.02 9.16 8.14
C GLN A 232 -9.51 9.30 8.49
N LEU A 233 -10.34 9.66 7.52
CA LEU A 233 -11.80 9.74 7.69
C LEU A 233 -12.39 8.38 8.05
N PHE A 234 -11.97 7.31 7.38
CA PHE A 234 -12.42 5.95 7.67
C PHE A 234 -12.10 5.54 9.12
N HIS A 235 -10.87 5.80 9.59
CA HIS A 235 -10.48 5.55 10.98
C HIS A 235 -11.26 6.41 11.98
N ALA A 236 -11.49 7.68 11.66
CA ALA A 236 -12.29 8.58 12.48
C ALA A 236 -13.76 8.10 12.59
N VAL A 237 -14.36 7.67 11.47
CA VAL A 237 -15.72 7.11 11.43
C VAL A 237 -15.80 5.81 12.22
N GLN A 238 -14.85 4.90 12.07
CA GLN A 238 -14.80 3.66 12.88
C GLN A 238 -14.66 3.95 14.37
N ARG A 239 -13.84 4.94 14.75
CA ARG A 239 -13.69 5.35 16.15
C ARG A 239 -14.99 5.95 16.69
N LEU A 240 -15.64 6.81 15.90
CA LEU A 240 -16.92 7.42 16.24
C LEU A 240 -18.02 6.35 16.40
N GLN A 241 -18.09 5.37 15.51
CA GLN A 241 -19.04 4.27 15.60
C GLN A 241 -18.82 3.42 16.86
N ARG A 242 -17.56 3.12 17.20
CA ARG A 242 -17.23 2.40 18.45
C ARG A 242 -17.67 3.17 19.69
N VAL A 243 -17.37 4.47 19.74
CA VAL A 243 -17.77 5.33 20.87
C VAL A 243 -19.29 5.48 20.95
N GLN A 244 -19.98 5.61 19.81
CA GLN A 244 -21.44 5.65 19.78
C GLN A 244 -22.07 4.34 20.26
N ASN A 245 -21.52 3.19 19.86
CA ASN A 245 -22.00 1.88 20.34
C ASN A 245 -21.78 1.73 21.84
N GLN A 246 -20.62 2.13 22.36
CA GLN A 246 -20.33 2.14 23.80
C GLN A 246 -21.26 3.10 24.57
N LEU A 247 -21.54 4.28 24.01
CA LEU A 247 -22.46 5.24 24.61
C LEU A 247 -23.89 4.68 24.62
N LYS A 248 -24.34 4.04 23.53
CA LYS A 248 -25.65 3.37 23.46
C LYS A 248 -25.75 2.24 24.48
N SER A 249 -24.73 1.39 24.58
CA SER A 249 -24.73 0.29 25.57
C SER A 249 -24.73 0.81 27.01
N MET A 250 -23.96 1.86 27.31
CA MET A 250 -23.99 2.48 28.64
C MET A 250 -25.31 3.18 28.95
N ARG A 251 -25.94 3.83 27.96
CA ARG A 251 -27.27 4.43 28.14
C ARG A 251 -28.36 3.39 28.36
N HIS A 252 -28.35 2.28 27.62
CA HIS A 252 -29.27 1.17 27.86
C HIS A 252 -29.04 0.54 29.23
N ALA A 253 -27.79 0.26 29.60
CA ALA A 253 -27.47 -0.27 30.93
C ALA A 253 -27.92 0.69 32.05
N ALA A 254 -27.74 2.00 31.90
CA ALA A 254 -28.15 2.99 32.89
C ALA A 254 -29.68 3.17 32.98
N ALA A 255 -30.41 3.08 31.86
CA ALA A 255 -31.87 3.18 31.85
C ALA A 255 -32.55 1.90 32.38
N ASP A 256 -31.97 0.73 32.10
CA ASP A 256 -32.51 -0.58 32.48
C ASP A 256 -32.10 -1.04 33.89
N ALA A 257 -31.22 -0.32 34.58
CA ALA A 257 -30.66 -0.68 35.90
C ALA A 257 -31.66 -0.61 37.07
N LYS A 258 -32.96 -0.36 36.85
CA LYS A 258 -33.93 -0.53 37.92
C LYS A 258 -34.10 -2.03 38.21
N PRO A 259 -33.93 -2.50 39.46
CA PRO A 259 -33.98 -3.93 39.77
C PRO A 259 -35.26 -4.62 39.28
N GLU A 260 -36.39 -3.92 39.30
CA GLU A 260 -37.67 -4.45 38.84
C GLU A 260 -37.71 -4.65 37.31
N SER A 261 -37.12 -3.74 36.52
CA SER A 261 -37.05 -3.91 35.06
C SER A 261 -36.11 -5.04 34.66
N LEU A 262 -35.00 -5.21 35.38
CA LEU A 262 -34.07 -6.31 35.23
C LEU A 262 -34.73 -7.67 35.52
N MET A 263 -35.49 -7.77 36.61
CA MET A 263 -36.23 -9.00 36.94
C MET A 263 -37.32 -9.30 35.90
N LYS A 264 -38.10 -8.30 35.46
CA LYS A 264 -39.11 -8.49 34.41
C LYS A 264 -38.51 -9.00 33.10
N ARG A 265 -37.37 -8.43 32.70
CA ARG A 265 -36.69 -8.83 31.47
C ARG A 265 -36.11 -10.24 31.58
N LEU A 266 -35.52 -10.60 32.73
CA LEU A 266 -35.08 -11.97 32.99
C LEU A 266 -36.25 -12.96 32.95
N GLU A 267 -37.41 -12.61 33.50
CA GLU A 267 -38.61 -13.44 33.39
C GLU A 267 -39.10 -13.59 31.94
N GLU A 268 -39.08 -12.52 31.15
CA GLU A 268 -39.42 -12.55 29.72
C GLU A 268 -38.41 -13.35 28.90
N GLU A 269 -37.11 -13.22 29.17
CA GLU A 269 -36.04 -14.00 28.54
C GLU A 269 -36.14 -15.48 28.93
N ILE A 270 -36.43 -15.82 30.19
CA ILE A 270 -36.65 -17.21 30.62
C ILE A 270 -37.89 -17.79 29.91
N LYS A 271 -38.99 -17.02 29.80
CA LYS A 271 -40.20 -17.46 29.06
C LYS A 271 -39.95 -17.62 27.57
N PHE A 272 -39.18 -16.72 26.97
CA PHE A 272 -38.83 -16.81 25.55
C PHE A 272 -37.89 -17.98 25.28
N ASN A 273 -36.83 -18.13 26.08
CA ASN A 273 -35.88 -19.23 25.97
C ASN A 273 -36.55 -20.58 26.23
N SER A 274 -37.47 -20.66 27.20
CA SER A 274 -38.24 -21.89 27.42
C SER A 274 -39.10 -22.24 26.21
N TYR A 275 -39.79 -21.28 25.59
CA TYR A 275 -40.53 -21.48 24.34
C TYR A 275 -39.62 -21.92 23.17
N MET A 276 -38.46 -21.29 23.02
CA MET A 276 -37.48 -21.66 21.98
C MET A 276 -37.01 -23.11 22.15
N VAL A 277 -36.68 -23.52 23.38
CA VAL A 277 -36.17 -24.86 23.70
C VAL A 277 -37.25 -25.95 23.66
N THR A 278 -38.46 -25.67 24.16
CA THR A 278 -39.51 -26.70 24.26
C THR A 278 -40.38 -26.83 23.02
N GLU A 279 -40.57 -25.73 22.27
CA GLU A 279 -41.45 -25.74 21.10
C GLU A 279 -40.72 -25.46 19.79
N LYS A 280 -40.02 -24.32 19.69
CA LYS A 280 -39.56 -23.78 18.41
C LYS A 280 -38.44 -24.65 17.82
N PHE A 281 -37.37 -24.89 18.58
CA PHE A 281 -36.24 -25.70 18.12
C PHE A 281 -36.57 -27.17 17.91
N PRO A 282 -37.32 -27.87 18.78
CA PRO A 282 -37.72 -29.25 18.52
C PRO A 282 -38.55 -29.39 17.24
N LYS A 283 -39.51 -28.48 16.99
CA LYS A 283 -40.32 -28.48 15.75
C LYS A 283 -39.44 -28.24 14.51
N GLU A 284 -38.52 -27.28 14.56
CA GLU A 284 -37.59 -27.01 13.45
C GLU A 284 -36.62 -28.17 13.23
N LEU A 285 -36.08 -28.76 14.30
CA LEU A 285 -35.18 -29.91 14.24
C LEU A 285 -35.90 -31.13 13.63
N GLU A 286 -37.15 -31.36 14.02
CA GLU A 286 -37.96 -32.45 13.47
C GLU A 286 -38.30 -32.20 11.99
N SER A 287 -38.64 -30.97 11.62
CA SER A 287 -38.84 -30.57 10.22
C SER A 287 -37.58 -30.77 9.39
N LYS A 288 -36.41 -30.34 9.89
CA LYS A 288 -35.12 -30.52 9.21
C LYS A 288 -34.69 -31.98 9.14
N LYS A 289 -34.95 -32.79 10.18
CA LYS A 289 -34.73 -34.24 10.15
C LYS A 289 -35.60 -34.93 9.08
N LYS A 290 -36.87 -34.51 8.94
CA LYS A 290 -37.75 -35.00 7.87
C LYS A 290 -37.23 -34.61 6.49
N GLU A 291 -36.84 -33.35 6.30
CA GLU A 291 -36.26 -32.86 5.04
C GLU A 291 -34.98 -33.60 4.67
N LEU A 292 -34.08 -33.83 5.64
CA LEU A 292 -32.84 -34.58 5.45
C LEU A 292 -33.13 -36.05 5.11
N HIS A 293 -34.10 -36.67 5.77
CA HIS A 293 -34.54 -38.04 5.43
C HIS A 293 -35.09 -38.13 4.00
N PHE A 294 -35.87 -37.14 3.55
CA PHE A 294 -36.36 -37.08 2.17
C PHE A 294 -35.23 -36.87 1.16
N LEU A 295 -34.32 -35.93 1.41
CA LEU A 295 -33.14 -35.72 0.56
C LEU A 295 -32.28 -36.97 0.47
N GLN A 296 -32.09 -37.68 1.58
CA GLN A 296 -31.31 -38.91 1.61
C GLN A 296 -31.97 -40.03 0.80
N LYS A 297 -33.31 -40.13 0.81
CA LYS A 297 -34.07 -41.01 -0.08
C LYS A 297 -33.89 -40.65 -1.55
N VAL A 298 -34.02 -39.37 -1.89
CA VAL A 298 -33.84 -38.86 -3.26
C VAL A 298 -32.42 -39.14 -3.78
N VAL A 299 -31.40 -38.97 -2.94
CA VAL A 299 -30.01 -39.27 -3.30
C VAL A 299 -29.76 -40.77 -3.46
N SER A 300 -30.46 -41.62 -2.71
CA SER A 300 -30.34 -43.08 -2.83
C SER A 300 -31.09 -43.67 -4.02
N GLU A 301 -32.04 -42.93 -4.59
CA GLU A 301 -32.75 -43.37 -5.79
C GLU A 301 -31.89 -43.12 -7.05
N PRO A 302 -31.74 -44.14 -7.92
CA PRO A 302 -31.05 -43.98 -9.21
C PRO A 302 -31.70 -42.90 -10.07
N ALA A 303 -30.92 -42.28 -10.97
CA ALA A 303 -31.39 -41.24 -11.86
C ALA A 303 -32.62 -41.70 -12.68
N MET A 304 -33.80 -41.26 -12.26
CA MET A 304 -35.08 -41.61 -12.88
C MET A 304 -35.20 -41.00 -14.27
N GLY A 305 -35.64 -41.82 -15.23
CA GLY A 305 -35.91 -41.40 -16.59
C GLY A 305 -37.25 -40.66 -16.70
N HIS A 306 -37.49 -39.98 -17.83
CA HIS A 306 -38.73 -39.25 -18.08
C HIS A 306 -39.99 -40.14 -17.98
N SER A 307 -39.86 -41.45 -18.28
CA SER A 307 -40.90 -42.46 -18.09
C SER A 307 -41.31 -42.63 -16.62
N ASP A 308 -40.33 -42.70 -15.71
CA ASP A 308 -40.57 -42.92 -14.27
C ASP A 308 -41.26 -41.70 -13.65
N LEU A 309 -40.91 -40.50 -14.11
CA LEU A 309 -41.55 -39.24 -13.69
C LEU A 309 -43.03 -39.18 -14.09
N LEU A 310 -43.39 -39.65 -15.29
CA LEU A 310 -44.77 -39.72 -15.75
C LEU A 310 -45.60 -40.70 -14.91
N GLU A 311 -45.05 -41.87 -14.56
CA GLU A 311 -45.72 -42.81 -13.66
C GLU A 311 -45.94 -42.21 -12.26
N LEU A 312 -44.96 -41.48 -11.73
CA LEU A 312 -45.08 -40.77 -10.46
C LEU A 312 -46.15 -39.66 -10.51
N GLU A 313 -46.21 -38.86 -11.57
CA GLU A 313 -47.25 -37.85 -11.76
C GLU A 313 -48.65 -38.47 -11.79
N THR A 314 -48.82 -39.60 -12.48
CA THR A 314 -50.12 -40.30 -12.50
C THR A 314 -50.52 -40.79 -11.11
N LYS A 315 -49.61 -41.40 -10.33
CA LYS A 315 -49.87 -41.80 -8.94
C LYS A 315 -50.17 -40.62 -8.02
N VAL A 316 -49.47 -39.50 -8.16
CA VAL A 316 -49.72 -38.28 -7.38
C VAL A 316 -51.13 -37.75 -7.67
N ASN A 317 -51.55 -37.77 -8.94
CA ASN A 317 -52.90 -37.36 -9.32
C ASN A 317 -53.96 -38.30 -8.75
N GLU A 318 -53.77 -39.62 -8.82
CA GLU A 318 -54.67 -40.59 -8.20
C GLU A 318 -54.82 -40.37 -6.69
N VAL A 319 -53.71 -40.24 -5.96
CA VAL A 319 -53.72 -39.97 -4.51
C VAL A 319 -54.38 -38.63 -4.19
N ASN A 320 -54.15 -37.59 -4.99
CA ASN A 320 -54.84 -36.30 -4.82
C ASN A 320 -56.36 -36.45 -5.04
N THR A 321 -56.80 -37.26 -6.00
CA THR A 321 -58.23 -37.54 -6.16
C THR A 321 -58.81 -38.31 -4.97
N GLU A 322 -58.08 -39.28 -4.41
CA GLU A 322 -58.51 -40.00 -3.20
C GLU A 322 -58.57 -39.08 -1.97
N ILE A 323 -57.58 -38.21 -1.78
CA ILE A 323 -57.57 -37.21 -0.70
C ILE A 323 -58.78 -36.28 -0.84
N ASN A 324 -59.07 -35.80 -2.05
CA ASN A 324 -60.24 -34.95 -2.29
C ASN A 324 -61.54 -35.71 -1.98
N GLN A 325 -61.67 -36.98 -2.39
CA GLN A 325 -62.82 -37.82 -2.05
C GLN A 325 -62.95 -38.06 -0.54
N LEU A 326 -61.83 -38.18 0.19
CA LEU A 326 -61.83 -38.31 1.65
C LEU A 326 -62.19 -37.01 2.35
N ILE A 327 -61.72 -35.86 1.85
CA ILE A 327 -62.11 -34.54 2.35
C ILE A 327 -63.61 -34.33 2.13
N GLU A 328 -64.15 -34.68 0.96
CA GLU A 328 -65.59 -34.65 0.68
C GLU A 328 -66.36 -35.60 1.61
N LYS A 329 -65.94 -36.85 1.77
CA LYS A 329 -66.55 -37.80 2.71
C LYS A 329 -66.52 -37.30 4.14
N LYS A 330 -65.45 -36.62 4.55
CA LYS A 330 -65.30 -36.04 5.90
C LYS A 330 -66.19 -34.81 6.09
N MET A 331 -66.35 -33.97 5.07
CA MET A 331 -67.32 -32.87 5.09
C MET A 331 -68.77 -33.39 5.16
N MET A 332 -69.06 -34.54 4.53
CA MET A 332 -70.39 -35.17 4.57
C MET A 332 -70.69 -35.89 5.89
N ARG A 333 -69.69 -36.51 6.53
CA ARG A 333 -69.81 -37.09 7.88
C ARG A 333 -69.57 -36.03 8.95
N ASN A 334 -70.45 -35.05 9.02
CA ASN A 334 -70.61 -34.18 10.19
C ASN A 334 -71.24 -34.98 11.34
N GLU A 335 -70.46 -35.81 12.04
CA GLU A 335 -70.92 -36.35 13.33
C GLU A 335 -70.70 -35.31 14.45
N PRO A 336 -71.71 -34.96 15.25
CA PRO A 336 -71.69 -33.73 16.07
C PRO A 336 -70.83 -33.82 17.35
N ILE A 337 -70.23 -34.96 17.66
CA ILE A 337 -69.60 -35.20 18.97
C ILE A 337 -68.21 -34.55 19.08
N GLU A 338 -67.57 -34.16 17.97
CA GLU A 338 -66.29 -33.41 18.00
C GLU A 338 -66.42 -31.89 18.23
N GLY A 339 -67.65 -31.35 18.35
CA GLY A 339 -67.91 -29.90 18.38
C GLY A 339 -67.17 -29.11 19.46
N LYS A 340 -66.84 -29.70 20.62
CA LYS A 340 -66.05 -28.99 21.65
C LYS A 340 -64.58 -28.87 21.27
N LEU A 341 -63.97 -29.88 20.65
CA LEU A 341 -62.57 -29.81 20.24
C LEU A 341 -62.36 -28.92 19.01
N SER A 342 -63.33 -28.85 18.10
CA SER A 342 -63.24 -27.93 16.94
C SER A 342 -63.19 -26.47 17.40
N LEU A 343 -63.99 -26.10 18.40
CA LEU A 343 -63.98 -24.76 19.01
C LEU A 343 -62.63 -24.40 19.62
N TYR A 344 -61.99 -25.32 20.36
CA TYR A 344 -60.65 -25.08 20.93
C TYR A 344 -59.57 -24.95 19.84
N ARG A 345 -59.63 -25.74 18.76
CA ARG A 345 -58.71 -25.58 17.62
C ARG A 345 -58.93 -24.24 16.92
N GLN A 346 -60.18 -23.81 16.77
CA GLN A 346 -60.52 -22.52 16.18
C GLN A 346 -60.04 -21.36 17.05
N GLN A 347 -60.21 -21.43 18.37
CA GLN A 347 -59.65 -20.46 19.31
C GLN A 347 -58.12 -20.39 19.25
N ALA A 348 -57.43 -21.54 19.21
CA ALA A 348 -55.97 -21.57 19.08
C ALA A 348 -55.49 -20.93 17.77
N SER A 349 -56.19 -21.18 16.65
CA SER A 349 -55.91 -20.53 15.37
C SER A 349 -56.12 -19.01 15.43
N ILE A 350 -57.20 -18.54 16.05
CA ILE A 350 -57.48 -17.11 16.22
C ILE A 350 -56.40 -16.44 17.10
N ILE A 351 -55.99 -17.08 18.19
CA ILE A 351 -54.92 -16.58 19.05
C ILE A 351 -53.59 -16.50 18.30
N SER A 352 -53.26 -17.52 17.49
CA SER A 352 -52.06 -17.52 16.64
C SER A 352 -52.07 -16.32 15.67
N ARG A 353 -53.18 -16.10 14.97
CA ARG A 353 -53.33 -14.96 14.05
C ARG A 353 -53.25 -13.61 14.77
N LYS A 354 -53.84 -13.47 15.96
CA LYS A 354 -53.71 -12.25 16.77
C LYS A 354 -52.26 -12.00 17.22
N LYS A 355 -51.53 -13.06 17.55
CA LYS A 355 -50.11 -12.98 17.92
C LYS A 355 -49.25 -12.53 16.73
N GLU A 356 -49.53 -13.04 15.53
CA GLU A 356 -48.89 -12.60 14.28
C GLU A 356 -49.20 -11.12 13.98
N ALA A 357 -50.46 -10.69 14.02
CA ALA A 357 -50.83 -9.30 13.78
C ALA A 357 -50.18 -8.32 14.77
N LYS A 358 -50.07 -8.68 16.05
CA LYS A 358 -49.35 -7.86 17.04
C LYS A 358 -47.83 -7.85 16.82
N ALA A 359 -47.26 -8.92 16.28
CA ALA A 359 -45.86 -8.94 15.90
C ALA A 359 -45.57 -8.02 14.70
N GLU A 360 -46.48 -7.95 13.72
CA GLU A 360 -46.38 -7.02 12.59
C GLU A 360 -46.48 -5.55 13.03
N GLU A 361 -47.43 -5.21 13.91
CA GLU A 361 -47.58 -3.84 14.45
C GLU A 361 -46.32 -3.39 15.24
N LEU A 362 -45.70 -4.31 15.98
CA LEU A 362 -44.42 -4.07 16.66
C LEU A 362 -43.28 -3.85 15.65
N GLN A 363 -43.29 -4.56 14.52
CA GLN A 363 -42.30 -4.39 13.46
C GLN A 363 -42.44 -3.02 12.78
N GLU A 364 -43.67 -2.60 12.47
CA GLU A 364 -43.95 -1.30 11.84
C GLU A 364 -43.53 -0.12 12.74
N THR A 365 -43.78 -0.22 14.05
CA THR A 365 -43.35 0.80 15.02
C THR A 365 -41.83 0.87 15.17
N LYS A 366 -41.13 -0.27 15.13
CA LYS A 366 -39.66 -0.31 15.10
C LYS A 366 -39.08 0.31 13.85
N GLU A 367 -39.71 0.10 12.70
CA GLU A 367 -39.29 0.71 11.43
C GLU A 367 -39.48 2.23 11.43
N LYS A 368 -40.62 2.72 11.96
CA LYS A 368 -40.87 4.16 12.16
C LYS A 368 -39.84 4.81 13.09
N LEU A 369 -39.50 4.14 14.19
CA LEU A 369 -38.44 4.60 15.10
C LEU A 369 -37.09 4.70 14.36
N ALA A 370 -36.72 3.67 13.62
CA ALA A 370 -35.47 3.64 12.86
C ALA A 370 -35.42 4.71 11.76
N SER A 371 -36.55 5.06 11.13
CA SER A 371 -36.61 6.17 10.17
C SER A 371 -36.42 7.54 10.83
N LEU A 372 -37.05 7.76 12.00
CA LEU A 372 -36.91 9.02 12.74
C LEU A 372 -35.48 9.19 13.27
N GLU A 373 -34.84 8.11 13.74
CA GLU A 373 -33.43 8.14 14.16
C GLU A 373 -32.49 8.51 13.00
N ARG A 374 -32.75 7.98 11.79
CA ARG A 374 -32.01 8.36 10.58
C ARG A 374 -32.20 9.83 10.23
N GLU A 375 -33.43 10.33 10.29
CA GLU A 375 -33.73 11.73 9.98
C GLU A 375 -33.07 12.70 10.96
N VAL A 376 -33.07 12.38 12.26
CA VAL A 376 -32.36 13.14 13.29
C VAL A 376 -30.86 13.15 13.04
N LEU A 377 -30.27 12.02 12.66
CA LEU A 377 -28.84 11.93 12.35
C LEU A 377 -28.47 12.81 11.13
N VAL A 378 -29.28 12.77 10.07
CA VAL A 378 -29.08 13.61 8.88
C VAL A 378 -29.15 15.10 9.23
N LYS A 379 -30.18 15.53 9.97
CA LYS A 379 -30.31 16.94 10.41
C LYS A 379 -29.18 17.38 11.34
N THR A 380 -28.70 16.48 12.19
CA THR A 380 -27.55 16.77 13.09
C THR A 380 -26.26 16.97 12.29
N ASN A 381 -26.04 16.16 11.26
CA ASN A 381 -24.87 16.30 10.39
C ASN A 381 -24.93 17.59 9.56
N GLN A 382 -26.09 17.95 9.00
CA GLN A 382 -26.29 19.22 8.29
C GLN A 382 -25.99 20.44 9.17
N THR A 383 -26.39 20.39 10.45
CA THR A 383 -26.15 21.51 11.37
C THR A 383 -24.67 21.65 11.73
N ARG A 384 -23.94 20.54 11.83
CA ARG A 384 -22.49 20.54 12.04
C ARG A 384 -21.71 21.11 10.86
N GLU A 385 -22.17 20.87 9.63
CA GLU A 385 -21.53 21.41 8.42
C GLU A 385 -21.68 22.93 8.30
N PHE A 386 -22.80 23.50 8.79
CA PHE A 386 -23.08 24.93 8.60
C PHE A 386 -22.43 25.88 9.61
N ASP A 387 -22.29 25.51 10.90
CA ASP A 387 -21.80 26.48 11.90
C ASP A 387 -20.91 25.87 13.01
N GLY A 388 -20.51 24.60 12.89
CA GLY A 388 -19.55 23.94 13.79
C GLY A 388 -19.95 23.88 15.28
N THR A 389 -21.10 24.42 15.64
CA THR A 389 -21.58 24.60 17.00
C THR A 389 -22.68 23.57 17.28
N GLU A 390 -22.43 22.73 18.27
CA GLU A 390 -23.46 21.82 18.76
C GLU A 390 -24.64 22.62 19.30
N VAL A 391 -25.84 22.33 18.78
CA VAL A 391 -27.09 22.86 19.30
C VAL A 391 -27.29 22.31 20.72
N LEU A 392 -26.77 23.05 21.71
CA LEU A 392 -26.91 22.73 23.12
C LEU A 392 -28.40 22.77 23.49
N LYS A 393 -28.95 21.65 23.93
CA LYS A 393 -30.37 21.52 24.33
C LYS A 393 -30.52 21.40 25.84
N GLY A 394 -31.63 21.94 26.34
CA GLY A 394 -32.09 21.75 27.73
C GLY A 394 -31.11 22.24 28.79
N ASP A 395 -30.55 21.29 29.55
CA ASP A 395 -29.71 21.57 30.71
C ASP A 395 -28.33 22.14 30.36
N GLU A 396 -27.78 21.77 29.20
CA GLU A 396 -26.47 22.27 28.78
C GLU A 396 -26.52 23.77 28.45
N PHE A 397 -27.60 24.22 27.80
CA PHE A 397 -27.84 25.63 27.52
C PHE A 397 -28.01 26.45 28.81
N LYS A 398 -28.78 25.93 29.79
CA LYS A 398 -28.92 26.56 31.11
C LYS A 398 -27.56 26.71 31.82
N ARG A 399 -26.71 25.68 31.78
CA ARG A 399 -25.36 25.73 32.36
C ARG A 399 -24.48 26.78 31.68
N TYR A 400 -24.53 26.86 30.35
CA TYR A 400 -23.79 27.86 29.58
C TYR A 400 -24.19 29.29 29.95
N VAL A 401 -25.49 29.58 30.00
CA VAL A 401 -26.02 30.91 30.38
C VAL A 401 -25.63 31.29 31.82
N SER A 402 -25.64 30.34 32.75
CA SER A 402 -25.17 30.58 34.12
C SER A 402 -23.68 30.93 34.17
N LYS A 403 -22.85 30.21 33.42
CA LYS A 403 -21.40 30.45 33.33
C LYS A 403 -21.07 31.80 32.66
N LEU A 404 -21.89 32.23 31.70
CA LEU A 404 -21.75 33.54 31.06
C LEU A 404 -22.02 34.68 32.06
N ARG A 405 -23.06 34.53 32.89
CA ARG A 405 -23.39 35.51 33.94
C ARG A 405 -22.30 35.62 35.00
N SER A 406 -21.76 34.50 35.48
CA SER A 406 -20.67 34.53 36.47
C SER A 406 -19.39 35.17 35.92
N LYS A 407 -19.01 34.88 34.67
CA LYS A 407 -17.88 35.54 34.00
C LYS A 407 -18.07 37.05 33.86
N SER A 408 -19.27 37.52 33.50
CA SER A 408 -19.56 38.95 33.39
C SER A 408 -19.41 39.68 34.72
N THR A 409 -19.82 39.06 35.83
CA THR A 409 -19.63 39.61 37.19
C THR A 409 -18.15 39.70 37.57
N VAL A 410 -17.35 38.67 37.29
CA VAL A 410 -15.90 38.68 37.56
C VAL A 410 -15.19 39.75 36.75
N PHE A 411 -15.56 39.90 35.47
CA PHE A 411 -15.01 40.94 34.60
C PHE A 411 -15.26 42.34 35.18
N LYS A 412 -16.49 42.65 35.61
CA LYS A 412 -16.82 43.95 36.23
C LYS A 412 -15.99 44.22 37.48
N LYS A 413 -15.82 43.23 38.37
CA LYS A 413 -14.98 43.36 39.58
C LYS A 413 -13.51 43.66 39.25
N LYS A 414 -12.93 42.92 38.29
CA LYS A 414 -11.54 43.15 37.87
C LYS A 414 -11.35 44.51 37.22
N HIS A 415 -12.33 44.96 36.44
CA HIS A 415 -12.29 46.28 35.83
C HIS A 415 -12.36 47.42 36.85
N GLN A 416 -13.05 47.22 37.97
CA GLN A 416 -13.09 48.17 39.10
C GLN A 416 -11.74 48.23 39.82
N ILE A 417 -11.12 47.09 40.14
CA ILE A 417 -9.79 47.04 40.76
C ILE A 417 -8.74 47.75 39.89
N ILE A 418 -8.81 47.60 38.55
CA ILE A 418 -7.91 48.31 37.63
C ILE A 418 -8.12 49.83 37.71
N ALA A 419 -9.36 50.29 37.89
CA ALA A 419 -9.64 51.71 38.06
C ALA A 419 -9.08 52.25 39.39
N GLU A 420 -9.16 51.46 40.47
CA GLU A 420 -8.58 51.79 41.78
C GLU A 420 -7.05 51.90 41.69
N PHE A 421 -6.37 50.91 41.09
CA PHE A 421 -4.91 50.98 40.90
C PHE A 421 -4.46 52.18 40.06
N LYS A 422 -5.24 52.58 39.05
CA LYS A 422 -4.94 53.79 38.27
C LYS A 422 -5.07 55.06 39.10
N ALA A 423 -6.04 55.13 40.01
CA ALA A 423 -6.21 56.26 40.92
C ALA A 423 -5.07 56.31 41.95
N GLU A 424 -4.72 55.17 42.55
CA GLU A 424 -3.59 55.07 43.49
C GLU A 424 -2.27 55.45 42.86
N PHE A 425 -2.00 54.99 41.63
CA PHE A 425 -0.81 55.37 40.87
C PHE A 425 -0.73 56.89 40.69
N GLY A 426 -1.85 57.55 40.35
CA GLY A 426 -1.91 59.01 40.25
C GLY A 426 -1.63 59.74 41.57
N LEU A 427 -2.10 59.19 42.70
CA LEU A 427 -1.79 59.73 44.04
C LEU A 427 -0.32 59.57 44.41
N LEU A 428 0.27 58.41 44.11
CA LEU A 428 1.70 58.16 44.33
C LEU A 428 2.57 59.12 43.52
N GLN A 429 2.26 59.30 42.23
CA GLN A 429 3.02 60.20 41.36
C GLN A 429 3.00 61.64 41.87
N ARG A 430 1.84 62.14 42.33
CA ARG A 430 1.73 63.47 42.95
C ARG A 430 2.51 63.57 44.26
N THR A 431 2.52 62.51 45.05
CA THR A 431 3.25 62.47 46.33
C THR A 431 4.76 62.46 46.07
N GLU A 432 5.22 61.75 45.05
CA GLU A 432 6.61 61.78 44.60
C GLU A 432 7.05 63.19 44.18
N GLU A 433 6.23 63.90 43.39
CA GLU A 433 6.51 65.28 42.99
C GLU A 433 6.62 66.23 44.19
N LEU A 434 5.72 66.12 45.17
CA LEU A 434 5.76 66.91 46.40
C LEU A 434 7.01 66.62 47.23
N LEU A 435 7.44 65.35 47.29
CA LEU A 435 8.65 64.96 47.99
C LEU A 435 9.90 65.50 47.31
N LYS A 436 9.97 65.46 45.96
CA LYS A 436 11.07 66.07 45.20
C LYS A 436 11.19 67.56 45.46
N GLN A 437 10.09 68.31 45.43
CA GLN A 437 10.08 69.74 45.75
C GLN A 437 10.57 70.04 47.17
N ARG A 438 10.16 69.23 48.16
CA ARG A 438 10.65 69.34 49.54
C ARG A 438 12.14 69.04 49.63
N GLN A 439 12.62 68.02 48.93
CA GLN A 439 14.03 67.65 48.92
C GLN A 439 14.90 68.74 48.29
N GLU A 440 14.47 69.34 47.17
CA GLU A 440 15.16 70.50 46.57
C GLU A 440 15.25 71.67 47.56
N THR A 441 14.17 71.95 48.29
CA THR A 441 14.14 73.00 49.32
C THR A 441 15.14 72.70 50.44
N ILE A 442 15.19 71.46 50.94
CA ILE A 442 16.11 71.03 51.99
C ILE A 442 17.56 71.05 51.48
N GLN A 443 17.82 70.59 50.26
CA GLN A 443 19.16 70.64 49.66
C GLN A 443 19.66 72.08 49.55
N HIS A 444 18.79 73.03 49.18
CA HIS A 444 19.17 74.44 49.14
C HIS A 444 19.51 74.99 50.54
N GLN A 445 18.75 74.60 51.56
CA GLN A 445 19.05 74.95 52.96
C GLN A 445 20.37 74.33 53.45
N LEU A 446 20.63 73.05 53.12
CA LEU A 446 21.87 72.37 53.47
C LEU A 446 23.08 73.04 52.83
N ARG A 447 23.03 73.37 51.53
CA ARG A 447 24.10 74.11 50.84
C ARG A 447 24.38 75.45 51.50
N THR A 448 23.34 76.18 51.89
CA THR A 448 23.49 77.47 52.60
C THR A 448 24.17 77.31 53.97
N ILE A 449 23.90 76.21 54.69
CA ILE A 449 24.53 75.91 55.98
C ILE A 449 25.99 75.46 55.79
N GLU A 450 26.23 74.62 54.79
CA GLU A 450 27.56 74.15 54.37
C GLU A 450 28.49 75.33 54.03
N GLU A 451 28.00 76.28 53.22
CA GLU A 451 28.72 77.52 52.88
C GLU A 451 29.02 78.38 54.12
N LYS A 452 28.03 78.58 55.00
CA LYS A 452 28.23 79.35 56.25
C LYS A 452 29.25 78.72 57.19
N LYS A 453 29.42 77.40 57.16
CA LYS A 453 30.40 76.68 57.98
C LYS A 453 31.75 76.46 57.27
N GLY A 454 31.89 76.88 56.02
CA GLY A 454 33.11 76.70 55.23
C GLY A 454 33.36 75.25 54.79
N ILE A 455 32.33 74.39 54.80
CA ILE A 455 32.42 72.97 54.42
C ILE A 455 31.47 72.75 53.24
N SER A 456 31.92 72.93 52.00
CA SER A 456 31.10 72.64 50.81
C SER A 456 31.23 71.18 50.39
N GLY A 457 30.10 70.52 50.10
CA GLY A 457 30.08 69.23 49.38
C GLY A 457 30.01 67.97 50.26
N TYR A 458 29.94 68.11 51.59
CA TYR A 458 29.84 66.98 52.51
C TYR A 458 28.56 66.16 52.28
N SER A 459 27.41 66.81 52.12
CA SER A 459 26.13 66.14 51.85
C SER A 459 26.16 65.30 50.58
N TYR A 460 26.75 65.82 49.50
CA TYR A 460 26.85 65.10 48.22
C TYR A 460 27.71 63.83 48.34
N THR A 461 28.87 63.92 49.02
CA THR A 461 29.72 62.75 49.22
C THR A 461 29.08 61.66 50.07
N GLN A 462 28.30 62.03 51.10
CA GLN A 462 27.57 61.08 51.93
C GLN A 462 26.44 60.40 51.15
N GLU A 463 25.67 61.17 50.36
CA GLU A 463 24.58 60.66 49.53
C GLU A 463 25.09 59.71 48.44
N GLU A 464 26.25 60.00 47.84
CA GLU A 464 26.91 59.11 46.86
C GLU A 464 27.36 57.78 47.51
N LEU A 465 27.91 57.83 48.72
CA LEU A 465 28.34 56.65 49.48
C LEU A 465 27.15 55.76 49.87
N GLU A 466 26.05 56.35 50.34
CA GLU A 466 24.81 55.64 50.65
C GLU A 466 24.19 55.01 49.39
N ARG A 467 24.22 55.73 48.25
CA ARG A 467 23.74 55.22 46.96
C ARG A 467 24.56 54.02 46.48
N VAL A 468 25.89 54.08 46.58
CA VAL A 468 26.78 52.96 46.22
C VAL A 468 26.57 51.77 47.16
N SER A 469 26.37 52.00 48.46
CA SER A 469 26.09 50.93 49.42
C SER A 469 24.75 50.24 49.14
N ALA A 470 23.70 51.00 48.82
CA ALA A 470 22.39 50.45 48.46
C ALA A 470 22.45 49.63 47.17
N LEU A 471 23.09 50.17 46.12
CA LEU A 471 23.29 49.48 44.84
C LEU A 471 24.07 48.17 45.01
N LYS A 472 25.14 48.17 45.82
CA LYS A 472 25.90 46.95 46.09
C LYS A 472 25.05 45.90 46.80
N SER A 473 24.25 46.29 47.79
CA SER A 473 23.36 45.38 48.50
C SER A 473 22.31 44.76 47.57
N GLU A 474 21.71 45.55 46.67
CA GLU A 474 20.77 45.03 45.67
C GLU A 474 21.43 44.04 44.70
N VAL A 475 22.64 44.35 44.23
CA VAL A 475 23.39 43.47 43.32
C VAL A 475 23.75 42.14 44.00
N ASP A 476 24.20 42.19 45.26
CA ASP A 476 24.54 40.98 46.01
C ASP A 476 23.30 40.13 46.32
N GLU A 477 22.16 40.75 46.62
CA GLU A 477 20.89 40.04 46.82
C GLU A 477 20.37 39.39 45.53
N MET A 478 20.48 40.09 44.40
CA MET A 478 20.15 39.54 43.08
C MET A 478 21.06 38.37 42.70
N LYS A 479 22.36 38.46 42.98
CA LYS A 479 23.31 37.35 42.76
C LYS A 479 22.98 36.14 43.63
N GLY A 480 22.67 36.35 44.91
CA GLY A 480 22.26 35.28 45.84
C GLY A 480 21.03 34.54 45.34
N ARG A 481 19.96 35.27 45.00
CA ARG A 481 18.73 34.68 44.45
C ARG A 481 18.98 33.90 43.16
N THR A 482 19.82 34.43 42.26
CA THR A 482 20.14 33.76 40.98
C THR A 482 20.88 32.44 41.19
N LEU A 483 21.81 32.37 42.16
CA LEU A 483 22.55 31.15 42.47
C LEU A 483 21.68 30.07 43.11
N ASP A 484 20.74 30.48 43.98
CA ASP A 484 19.77 29.58 44.58
C ASP A 484 18.80 29.02 43.54
N ASP A 485 18.29 29.87 42.64
CA ASP A 485 17.42 29.46 41.53
C ASP A 485 18.13 28.49 40.58
N MET A 486 19.39 28.75 40.23
CA MET A 486 20.20 27.84 39.41
C MET A 486 20.42 26.49 40.10
N SER A 487 20.72 26.51 41.40
CA SER A 487 20.92 25.29 42.18
C SER A 487 19.64 24.46 42.31
N GLU A 488 18.49 25.10 42.48
CA GLU A 488 17.19 24.43 42.50
C GLU A 488 16.83 23.86 41.12
N MET A 489 17.13 24.60 40.04
CA MET A 489 16.90 24.14 38.67
C MET A 489 17.76 22.91 38.33
N VAL A 490 19.04 22.88 38.73
CA VAL A 490 19.92 21.73 38.53
C VAL A 490 19.42 20.51 39.31
N LYS A 491 18.94 20.69 40.54
CA LYS A 491 18.32 19.61 41.32
C LYS A 491 17.06 19.06 40.63
N LYS A 492 16.18 19.94 40.14
CA LYS A 492 14.97 19.56 39.38
C LYS A 492 15.32 18.85 38.06
N LEU A 493 16.35 19.30 37.35
CA LEU A 493 16.81 18.63 36.12
C LEU A 493 17.33 17.23 36.40
N ASN A 494 18.16 17.06 37.44
CA ASN A 494 18.69 15.75 37.82
C ASN A 494 17.58 14.79 38.27
N SER A 495 16.58 15.27 39.03
CA SER A 495 15.43 14.44 39.41
C SER A 495 14.61 14.03 38.19
N LEU A 496 14.33 14.96 37.27
CA LEU A 496 13.60 14.68 36.02
C LEU A 496 14.35 13.70 35.12
N VAL A 497 15.67 13.84 34.98
CA VAL A 497 16.49 12.90 34.19
C VAL A 497 16.45 11.50 34.81
N SER A 498 16.52 11.39 36.13
CA SER A 498 16.40 10.12 36.85
C SER A 498 15.04 9.45 36.63
N GLU A 499 13.95 10.20 36.78
CA GLU A 499 12.58 9.72 36.54
C GLU A 499 12.35 9.31 35.09
N LYS A 500 12.85 10.09 34.12
CA LYS A 500 12.73 9.74 32.69
C LYS A 500 13.54 8.49 32.36
N LYS A 501 14.72 8.32 32.95
CA LYS A 501 15.56 7.13 32.76
C LYS A 501 14.89 5.87 33.34
N SER A 502 14.27 5.97 34.52
CA SER A 502 13.54 4.85 35.14
C SER A 502 12.26 4.51 34.36
N ALA A 503 11.53 5.50 33.84
CA ALA A 503 10.35 5.31 32.99
C ALA A 503 10.68 4.73 31.61
N LEU A 504 11.82 5.11 31.01
CA LEU A 504 12.22 4.63 29.67
C LEU A 504 12.78 3.21 29.69
N ALA A 505 13.40 2.76 30.79
CA ALA A 505 13.99 1.43 30.90
C ALA A 505 13.03 0.27 30.54
N PRO A 506 11.79 0.19 31.06
CA PRO A 506 10.84 -0.85 30.67
C PRO A 506 10.39 -0.72 29.21
N VAL A 507 10.15 0.50 28.72
CA VAL A 507 9.76 0.74 27.32
C VAL A 507 10.85 0.29 26.35
N ILE A 508 12.13 0.55 26.67
CA ILE A 508 13.27 0.10 25.87
C ILE A 508 13.35 -1.45 25.87
N LYS A 509 13.04 -2.10 27.00
CA LYS A 509 13.02 -3.56 27.09
C LYS A 509 11.90 -4.16 26.24
N GLU A 510 10.69 -3.60 26.29
CA GLU A 510 9.56 -4.00 25.44
C GLU A 510 9.86 -3.76 23.96
N LEU A 511 10.46 -2.61 23.61
CA LEU A 511 10.84 -2.29 22.25
C LEU A 511 11.88 -3.29 21.69
N ARG A 512 12.83 -3.74 22.50
CA ARG A 512 13.78 -4.80 22.10
C ARG A 512 13.07 -6.13 21.83
N GLN A 513 12.14 -6.52 22.69
CA GLN A 513 11.34 -7.75 22.49
C GLN A 513 10.44 -7.66 21.25
N LEU A 514 9.80 -6.51 21.02
CA LEU A 514 9.00 -6.26 19.82
C LEU A 514 9.85 -6.29 18.55
N ARG A 515 11.05 -5.69 18.55
CA ARG A 515 11.98 -5.76 17.41
C ARG A 515 12.39 -7.20 17.11
N GLN A 516 12.66 -8.00 18.12
CA GLN A 516 12.99 -9.41 17.95
C GLN A 516 11.81 -10.19 17.35
N LYS A 517 10.59 -10.01 17.88
CA LYS A 517 9.38 -10.63 17.31
C LYS A 517 9.10 -10.19 15.87
N CYS A 518 9.29 -8.90 15.55
CA CYS A 518 9.16 -8.42 14.17
C CYS A 518 10.18 -9.09 13.24
N GLN A 519 11.41 -9.30 13.70
CA GLN A 519 12.44 -9.97 12.91
C GLN A 519 12.10 -11.45 12.68
N GLU A 520 11.66 -12.17 13.72
CA GLU A 520 11.20 -13.56 13.63
C GLU A 520 10.00 -13.70 12.68
N LEU A 521 9.00 -12.83 12.81
CA LEU A 521 7.82 -12.83 11.93
C LEU A 521 8.16 -12.47 10.47
N THR A 522 9.11 -11.55 10.26
CA THR A 522 9.57 -11.19 8.91
C THR A 522 10.25 -12.39 8.25
N GLN A 523 11.12 -13.08 8.98
CA GLN A 523 11.78 -14.29 8.49
C GLN A 523 10.75 -15.39 8.16
N GLU A 524 9.77 -15.63 9.04
CA GLU A 524 8.72 -16.62 8.79
C GLU A 524 7.85 -16.24 7.56
N CYS A 525 7.52 -14.95 7.41
CA CYS A 525 6.79 -14.45 6.24
C CYS A 525 7.58 -14.65 4.94
N ASP A 526 8.87 -14.35 4.94
CA ASP A 526 9.73 -14.50 3.77
C ASP A 526 9.88 -15.99 3.38
N GLU A 527 10.05 -16.87 4.35
CA GLU A 527 10.10 -18.32 4.13
C GLU A 527 8.77 -18.86 3.57
N LYS A 528 7.64 -18.46 4.15
CA LYS A 528 6.30 -18.85 3.67
C LYS A 528 6.00 -18.29 2.28
N LYS A 529 6.43 -17.06 2.00
CA LYS A 529 6.28 -16.43 0.69
C LYS A 529 7.12 -17.15 -0.37
N ALA A 530 8.37 -17.48 -0.07
CA ALA A 530 9.22 -18.25 -0.97
C ALA A 530 8.63 -19.64 -1.29
N GLN A 531 8.06 -20.32 -0.29
CA GLN A 531 7.33 -21.59 -0.50
C GLN A 531 6.09 -21.41 -1.39
N TYR A 532 5.30 -20.36 -1.15
CA TYR A 532 4.14 -20.04 -1.97
C TYR A 532 4.53 -19.74 -3.42
N ASP A 533 5.52 -18.87 -3.64
CA ASP A 533 5.97 -18.46 -4.97
C ASP A 533 6.53 -19.66 -5.76
N SER A 534 7.28 -20.56 -5.10
CA SER A 534 7.76 -21.80 -5.71
C SER A 534 6.62 -22.75 -6.10
N CYS A 535 5.60 -22.90 -5.24
CA CYS A 535 4.45 -23.77 -5.52
C CYS A 535 3.59 -23.19 -6.64
N ALA A 536 3.33 -21.88 -6.61
CA ALA A 536 2.57 -21.16 -7.62
C ALA A 536 3.22 -21.27 -9.01
N ALA A 537 4.54 -21.04 -9.10
CA ALA A 537 5.28 -21.20 -10.34
C ALA A 537 5.23 -22.64 -10.88
N GLY A 538 5.31 -23.64 -10.00
CA GLY A 538 5.15 -25.05 -10.37
C GLY A 538 3.75 -25.36 -10.93
N LEU A 539 2.70 -24.86 -10.27
CA LEU A 539 1.32 -25.02 -10.73
C LEU A 539 1.04 -24.30 -12.04
N GLU A 540 1.59 -23.11 -12.24
CA GLU A 540 1.43 -22.33 -13.48
C GLU A 540 2.11 -23.01 -14.66
N SER A 541 3.32 -23.56 -14.46
CA SER A 541 4.01 -24.40 -15.45
C SER A 541 3.17 -25.65 -15.81
N ASN A 542 2.63 -26.35 -14.81
CA ASN A 542 1.80 -27.54 -15.05
C ASN A 542 0.50 -27.20 -15.77
N ARG A 543 -0.15 -26.11 -15.39
CA ARG A 543 -1.34 -25.59 -16.07
C ARG A 543 -1.04 -25.26 -17.53
N SER A 544 0.06 -24.57 -17.81
CA SER A 544 0.46 -24.22 -19.17
C SER A 544 0.69 -25.45 -20.05
N LYS A 545 1.35 -26.49 -19.51
CA LYS A 545 1.53 -27.78 -20.20
C LYS A 545 0.19 -28.46 -20.50
N LEU A 546 -0.70 -28.56 -19.50
CA LEU A 546 -2.04 -29.15 -19.70
C LEU A 546 -2.89 -28.36 -20.70
N GLU A 547 -2.82 -27.02 -20.70
CA GLU A 547 -3.52 -26.19 -21.69
C GLU A 547 -2.96 -26.38 -23.11
N GLN A 548 -1.68 -26.69 -23.26
CA GLN A 548 -1.08 -27.03 -24.54
C GLN A 548 -1.50 -28.43 -25.01
N GLU A 549 -1.49 -29.42 -24.12
CA GLU A 549 -1.97 -30.78 -24.39
C GLU A 549 -3.45 -30.80 -24.79
N VAL A 550 -4.32 -30.10 -24.04
CA VAL A 550 -5.75 -29.99 -24.36
C VAL A 550 -5.97 -29.31 -25.72
N ARG A 551 -5.16 -28.31 -26.07
CA ARG A 551 -5.20 -27.68 -27.39
C ARG A 551 -4.82 -28.67 -28.49
N GLY A 552 -3.72 -29.40 -28.31
CA GLY A 552 -3.28 -30.45 -29.24
C GLY A 552 -4.35 -31.52 -29.44
N LEU A 553 -4.91 -32.06 -28.35
CA LEU A 553 -5.98 -33.07 -28.41
C LEU A 553 -7.25 -32.54 -29.08
N ARG A 554 -7.61 -31.27 -28.88
CA ARG A 554 -8.76 -30.68 -29.59
C ARG A 554 -8.51 -30.55 -31.09
N GLU A 555 -7.30 -30.16 -31.49
CA GLU A 555 -6.92 -30.09 -32.89
C GLU A 555 -6.92 -31.49 -33.54
N GLU A 556 -6.42 -32.51 -32.82
CA GLU A 556 -6.48 -33.92 -33.25
C GLU A 556 -7.94 -34.40 -33.40
N CYS A 557 -8.81 -34.14 -32.41
CA CYS A 557 -10.23 -34.48 -32.50
C CYS A 557 -10.90 -33.83 -33.71
N LEU A 558 -10.68 -32.53 -33.96
CA LEU A 558 -11.24 -31.83 -35.10
C LEU A 558 -10.74 -32.40 -36.44
N GLN A 559 -9.46 -32.78 -36.51
CA GLN A 559 -8.90 -33.43 -37.69
C GLN A 559 -9.53 -34.81 -37.94
N GLU A 560 -9.68 -35.63 -36.90
CA GLU A 560 -10.30 -36.95 -37.01
C GLU A 560 -11.80 -36.87 -37.32
N GLU A 561 -12.53 -35.92 -36.73
CA GLU A 561 -13.93 -35.65 -37.10
C GLU A 561 -14.05 -35.23 -38.57
N SER A 562 -13.16 -34.36 -39.06
CA SER A 562 -13.12 -33.94 -40.46
C SER A 562 -12.87 -35.14 -41.39
N LYS A 563 -11.89 -36.00 -41.06
CA LYS A 563 -11.61 -37.24 -41.82
C LYS A 563 -12.79 -38.21 -41.78
N TYR A 564 -13.44 -38.37 -40.64
CA TYR A 564 -14.63 -39.20 -40.49
C TYR A 564 -15.77 -38.72 -41.41
N HIS A 565 -16.09 -37.41 -41.37
CA HIS A 565 -17.12 -36.84 -42.22
C HIS A 565 -16.78 -36.93 -43.71
N TYR A 566 -15.52 -36.66 -44.08
CA TYR A 566 -15.05 -36.81 -45.45
C TYR A 566 -15.21 -38.24 -45.96
N THR A 567 -14.77 -39.21 -45.16
CA THR A 567 -14.88 -40.64 -45.48
C THR A 567 -16.34 -41.08 -45.61
N ASN A 568 -17.21 -40.64 -44.71
CA ASN A 568 -18.64 -40.92 -44.80
C ASN A 568 -19.30 -40.32 -46.05
N CYS A 569 -18.91 -39.11 -46.45
CA CYS A 569 -19.37 -38.52 -47.70
C CYS A 569 -18.89 -39.35 -48.91
N MET A 570 -17.63 -39.80 -48.92
CA MET A 570 -17.12 -40.70 -49.95
C MET A 570 -17.88 -42.03 -49.99
N ILE A 571 -18.15 -42.65 -48.85
CA ILE A 571 -18.93 -43.89 -48.76
C ILE A 571 -20.31 -43.69 -49.38
N LYS A 572 -21.04 -42.62 -49.01
CA LYS A 572 -22.36 -42.33 -49.59
C LYS A 572 -22.32 -42.13 -51.10
N ASN A 573 -21.29 -41.45 -51.61
CA ASN A 573 -21.12 -41.28 -53.06
C ASN A 573 -20.88 -42.63 -53.74
N LEU A 574 -20.01 -43.47 -53.16
CA LEU A 574 -19.73 -44.81 -53.68
C LEU A 574 -20.97 -45.72 -53.60
N GLU A 575 -21.80 -45.61 -52.56
CA GLU A 575 -23.07 -46.34 -52.47
C GLU A 575 -24.04 -45.94 -53.58
N VAL A 576 -24.13 -44.63 -53.90
CA VAL A 576 -24.95 -44.15 -55.01
C VAL A 576 -24.43 -44.66 -56.35
N GLU A 577 -23.11 -44.65 -56.55
CA GLU A 577 -22.48 -45.17 -57.77
C GLU A 577 -22.66 -46.69 -57.90
N LEU A 578 -22.47 -47.44 -56.80
CA LEU A 578 -22.70 -48.88 -56.73
C LEU A 578 -24.16 -49.23 -57.02
N ARG A 579 -25.10 -48.47 -56.44
CA ARG A 579 -26.53 -48.65 -56.71
C ARG A 579 -26.86 -48.37 -58.16
N ARG A 580 -26.33 -47.28 -58.73
CA ARG A 580 -26.49 -46.96 -60.16
C ARG A 580 -25.93 -48.08 -61.05
N ALA A 581 -24.76 -48.62 -60.74
CA ALA A 581 -24.17 -49.74 -61.47
C ALA A 581 -25.02 -51.02 -61.35
N THR A 582 -25.55 -51.29 -60.15
CA THR A 582 -26.40 -52.45 -59.88
C THR A 582 -27.74 -52.35 -60.62
N ASP A 583 -28.37 -51.18 -60.59
CA ASP A 583 -29.64 -50.92 -61.27
C ASP A 583 -29.45 -50.95 -62.81
N GLU A 584 -28.33 -50.43 -63.33
CA GLU A 584 -27.98 -50.55 -64.74
C GLU A 584 -27.76 -52.01 -65.16
N MET A 585 -27.05 -52.81 -64.34
CA MET A 585 -26.84 -54.24 -64.58
C MET A 585 -28.17 -55.00 -64.60
N LYS A 586 -29.08 -54.70 -63.65
CA LYS A 586 -30.43 -55.28 -63.60
C LYS A 586 -31.24 -54.90 -64.84
N ALA A 587 -31.26 -53.62 -65.21
CA ALA A 587 -31.99 -53.15 -66.39
C ALA A 587 -31.45 -53.78 -67.68
N TYR A 588 -30.12 -53.90 -67.82
CA TYR A 588 -29.48 -54.48 -69.00
C TYR A 588 -29.76 -55.99 -69.18
N VAL A 589 -29.71 -56.76 -68.08
CA VAL A 589 -29.94 -58.21 -68.07
C VAL A 589 -31.43 -58.57 -68.05
N SER A 590 -32.31 -57.63 -67.66
CA SER A 590 -33.76 -57.85 -67.58
C SER A 590 -34.33 -58.42 -68.89
N SER A 591 -35.20 -59.43 -68.80
CA SER A 591 -35.93 -59.94 -69.96
C SER A 591 -37.04 -58.97 -70.42
N ASP A 592 -37.45 -58.03 -69.56
CA ASP A 592 -38.47 -57.03 -69.89
C ASP A 592 -37.88 -55.89 -70.73
N GLN A 593 -38.39 -55.73 -71.96
CA GLN A 593 -37.99 -54.66 -72.87
C GLN A 593 -38.26 -53.26 -72.29
N GLN A 594 -39.27 -53.10 -71.44
CA GLN A 594 -39.57 -51.80 -70.85
C GLN A 594 -38.54 -51.40 -69.78
N GLU A 595 -38.07 -52.37 -68.98
CA GLU A 595 -36.93 -52.18 -68.07
C GLU A 595 -35.62 -51.94 -68.83
N LYS A 596 -35.33 -52.69 -69.91
CA LYS A 596 -34.14 -52.43 -70.73
C LYS A 596 -34.09 -51.00 -71.26
N ARG A 597 -35.22 -50.44 -71.69
CA ARG A 597 -35.30 -49.04 -72.14
C ARG A 597 -34.97 -48.02 -71.05
N LYS A 598 -35.08 -48.38 -69.77
CA LYS A 598 -34.68 -47.52 -68.66
C LYS A 598 -33.16 -47.53 -68.45
N ALA A 599 -32.44 -48.54 -68.94
CA ALA A 599 -30.99 -48.58 -68.88
C ALA A 599 -30.40 -47.31 -69.50
N ILE A 600 -29.44 -46.71 -68.79
CA ILE A 600 -28.76 -45.48 -69.18
C ILE A 600 -28.17 -45.63 -70.58
N ARG A 601 -27.62 -46.80 -70.90
CA ARG A 601 -27.12 -47.11 -72.25
C ARG A 601 -28.18 -46.96 -73.34
N GLU A 602 -29.37 -47.51 -73.13
CA GLU A 602 -30.47 -47.44 -74.10
C GLU A 602 -31.02 -46.02 -74.21
N GLN A 603 -31.12 -45.30 -73.08
CA GLN A 603 -31.53 -43.89 -73.08
C GLN A 603 -30.57 -43.02 -73.89
N TYR A 604 -29.25 -43.16 -73.69
CA TYR A 604 -28.26 -42.43 -74.49
C TYR A 604 -28.31 -42.82 -75.96
N THR A 605 -28.49 -44.10 -76.27
CA THR A 605 -28.62 -44.57 -77.66
C THR A 605 -29.86 -43.98 -78.34
N LYS A 606 -31.00 -43.96 -77.64
CA LYS A 606 -32.24 -43.31 -78.10
C LYS A 606 -32.03 -41.82 -78.32
N ASN A 607 -31.46 -41.11 -77.35
CA ASN A 607 -31.17 -39.68 -77.47
C ASN A 607 -30.26 -39.38 -78.68
N ILE A 608 -29.24 -40.21 -78.92
CA ILE A 608 -28.37 -40.11 -80.10
C ILE A 608 -29.21 -40.25 -81.38
N THR A 609 -30.03 -41.30 -81.49
CA THR A 609 -30.86 -41.53 -82.70
C THR A 609 -31.91 -40.43 -82.92
N GLU A 610 -32.47 -39.87 -81.85
CA GLU A 610 -33.43 -38.76 -81.92
C GLU A 610 -32.74 -37.49 -82.44
N GLN A 611 -31.54 -37.19 -81.94
CA GLN A 611 -30.74 -36.06 -82.43
C GLN A 611 -30.31 -36.26 -83.89
N GLU A 612 -29.94 -37.48 -84.28
CA GLU A 612 -29.64 -37.80 -85.68
C GLU A 612 -30.85 -37.64 -86.61
N ASN A 613 -32.02 -38.13 -86.19
CA ASN A 613 -33.26 -38.01 -86.95
C ASN A 613 -33.75 -36.56 -87.05
N LEU A 614 -33.66 -35.79 -85.96
CA LEU A 614 -33.94 -34.37 -85.97
C LEU A 614 -32.99 -33.65 -86.94
N GLY A 615 -31.70 -34.00 -86.90
CA GLY A 615 -30.69 -33.50 -87.84
C GLY A 615 -31.00 -33.84 -89.29
N LYS A 616 -31.56 -35.02 -89.59
CA LYS A 616 -32.03 -35.38 -90.94
C LYS A 616 -33.26 -34.58 -91.36
N LYS A 617 -34.30 -34.51 -90.52
CA LYS A 617 -35.53 -33.75 -90.80
C LYS A 617 -35.27 -32.26 -91.01
N LEU A 618 -34.36 -31.67 -90.23
CA LEU A 618 -33.97 -30.27 -90.41
C LEU A 618 -33.26 -30.04 -91.75
N ARG A 619 -32.39 -30.98 -92.16
CA ARG A 619 -31.76 -30.95 -93.49
C ARG A 619 -32.77 -31.08 -94.63
N GLU A 620 -33.76 -31.97 -94.50
CA GLU A 620 -34.85 -32.12 -95.49
C GLU A 620 -35.74 -30.87 -95.57
N LYS A 621 -36.14 -30.30 -94.42
CA LYS A 621 -36.90 -29.04 -94.38
C LYS A 621 -36.12 -27.90 -95.02
N GLN A 622 -34.82 -27.81 -94.73
CA GLN A 622 -33.95 -26.80 -95.36
C GLN A 622 -33.90 -26.98 -96.89
N LYS A 623 -33.81 -28.23 -97.37
CA LYS A 623 -33.84 -28.55 -98.81
C LYS A 623 -35.19 -28.19 -99.45
N ALA A 624 -36.30 -28.60 -98.86
CA ALA A 624 -37.65 -28.31 -99.35
C ALA A 624 -37.95 -26.81 -99.38
N VAL A 625 -37.50 -26.05 -98.37
CA VAL A 625 -37.62 -24.57 -98.36
C VAL A 625 -36.81 -23.96 -99.49
N ARG A 626 -35.56 -24.42 -99.74
CA ARG A 626 -34.76 -23.94 -100.88
C ARG A 626 -35.42 -24.22 -102.23
N GLU A 627 -35.95 -25.43 -102.43
CA GLU A 627 -36.57 -25.84 -103.70
C GLU A 627 -37.92 -25.15 -103.96
N SER A 628 -38.75 -25.00 -102.92
CA SER A 628 -40.08 -24.39 -103.03
C SER A 628 -40.07 -22.86 -103.05
N HIS A 629 -38.99 -22.21 -102.59
CA HIS A 629 -38.90 -20.75 -102.51
C HIS A 629 -39.17 -20.07 -103.87
N GLY A 630 -38.56 -20.55 -104.95
CA GLY A 630 -38.76 -19.99 -106.29
C GLY A 630 -40.21 -20.09 -106.79
N PRO A 631 -40.80 -21.31 -106.85
CA PRO A 631 -42.21 -21.50 -107.22
C PRO A 631 -43.19 -20.74 -106.33
N ASN A 632 -43.01 -20.76 -105.01
CA ASN A 632 -43.90 -20.08 -104.07
C ASN A 632 -43.84 -18.55 -104.25
N MET A 633 -42.68 -17.98 -104.54
CA MET A 633 -42.55 -16.55 -104.85
C MET A 633 -43.30 -16.17 -106.14
N LYS A 634 -43.27 -17.03 -107.17
CA LYS A 634 -44.06 -16.84 -108.38
C LYS A 634 -45.56 -16.95 -108.10
N GLN A 635 -45.98 -17.96 -107.36
CA GLN A 635 -47.39 -18.16 -107.01
C GLN A 635 -47.93 -17.00 -106.15
N ALA A 636 -47.16 -16.51 -105.18
CA ALA A 636 -47.51 -15.36 -104.35
C ALA A 636 -47.60 -14.06 -105.16
N LYS A 637 -46.88 -13.95 -106.29
CA LYS A 637 -47.07 -12.84 -107.23
C LYS A 637 -48.38 -12.99 -108.00
N MET A 638 -48.67 -14.18 -108.54
CA MET A 638 -49.92 -14.44 -109.26
C MET A 638 -51.18 -14.22 -108.41
N TRP A 639 -51.15 -14.61 -107.13
CA TRP A 639 -52.28 -14.36 -106.22
C TRP A 639 -52.50 -12.87 -105.95
N ARG A 640 -51.42 -12.08 -105.81
CA ARG A 640 -51.51 -10.62 -105.70
C ARG A 640 -52.05 -9.99 -106.98
N ASP A 641 -51.61 -10.47 -108.14
CA ASP A 641 -52.10 -9.98 -109.43
C ASP A 641 -53.60 -10.31 -109.60
N LEU A 642 -54.05 -11.49 -109.19
CA LEU A 642 -55.46 -11.89 -109.22
C LEU A 642 -56.32 -11.07 -108.25
N GLU A 643 -55.83 -10.82 -107.03
CA GLU A 643 -56.49 -9.99 -106.03
C GLU A 643 -56.73 -8.56 -106.56
N GLN A 644 -55.71 -7.96 -107.19
CA GLN A 644 -55.84 -6.66 -107.85
C GLN A 644 -56.91 -6.68 -108.94
N LEU A 645 -56.93 -7.73 -109.76
CA LEU A 645 -57.88 -7.87 -110.86
C LEU A 645 -59.33 -8.04 -110.35
N MET A 646 -59.53 -8.78 -109.26
CA MET A 646 -60.82 -8.94 -108.61
C MET A 646 -61.30 -7.64 -107.95
N GLU A 647 -60.42 -6.88 -107.32
CA GLU A 647 -60.77 -5.58 -106.75
C GLU A 647 -61.16 -4.57 -107.86
N CYS A 648 -60.44 -4.55 -108.99
CA CYS A 648 -60.86 -3.78 -110.17
C CYS A 648 -62.25 -4.19 -110.67
N LYS A 649 -62.52 -5.50 -110.80
CA LYS A 649 -63.82 -6.01 -111.28
C LYS A 649 -64.96 -5.64 -110.34
N LYS A 650 -64.74 -5.71 -109.03
CA LYS A 650 -65.68 -5.28 -107.99
C LYS A 650 -65.99 -3.79 -108.08
N GLN A 651 -64.97 -2.93 -108.28
CA GLN A 651 -65.17 -1.50 -108.47
C GLN A 651 -65.99 -1.16 -109.73
N CYS A 652 -65.75 -1.86 -110.85
CA CYS A 652 -66.55 -1.70 -112.06
C CYS A 652 -68.02 -2.10 -111.87
N PHE A 653 -68.27 -3.21 -111.16
CA PHE A 653 -69.63 -3.68 -110.89
C PHE A 653 -70.42 -2.72 -110.00
N LEU A 654 -69.78 -2.17 -108.95
CA LEU A 654 -70.40 -1.18 -108.06
C LEU A 654 -70.78 0.11 -108.81
N LYS A 655 -69.98 0.54 -109.80
CA LYS A 655 -70.31 1.72 -110.64
C LYS A 655 -71.52 1.49 -111.55
N GLN A 656 -71.82 0.25 -111.94
CA GLN A 656 -72.94 -0.07 -112.84
C GLN A 656 -74.30 -0.16 -112.12
N GLN A 657 -74.31 -0.40 -110.81
CA GLN A 657 -75.53 -0.67 -110.03
C GLN A 657 -76.15 0.54 -109.32
N SER A 658 -75.75 1.78 -109.63
CA SER A 658 -76.39 2.97 -109.06
C SER A 658 -77.32 3.63 -110.10
N PRO A 659 -78.65 3.37 -110.07
CA PRO A 659 -79.62 4.05 -110.91
C PRO A 659 -80.16 5.30 -110.19
N ALA A 660 -80.29 6.38 -110.97
CA ALA A 660 -80.99 7.62 -110.67
C ALA A 660 -80.40 8.53 -109.57
N SER A 661 -79.66 9.54 -110.00
CA SER A 661 -80.11 10.91 -109.79
C SER A 661 -79.42 11.86 -110.78
N ILE A 662 -80.17 12.28 -111.78
CA ILE A 662 -79.90 13.51 -112.53
C ILE A 662 -79.99 14.65 -111.51
N GLY A 663 -78.91 15.43 -111.38
CA GLY A 663 -78.89 16.68 -110.63
C GLY A 663 -78.32 16.60 -109.21
N GLN A 664 -76.99 16.70 -109.11
CA GLN A 664 -76.35 17.31 -107.93
C GLN A 664 -75.46 18.44 -108.40
N VAL A 665 -75.81 19.64 -107.93
CA VAL A 665 -75.06 20.87 -108.04
C VAL A 665 -73.74 20.68 -107.29
N ILE A 666 -72.61 20.67 -108.00
CA ILE A 666 -71.27 20.69 -107.39
C ILE A 666 -70.98 22.13 -106.97
N GLN A 667 -70.96 22.35 -105.67
CA GLN A 667 -70.47 23.59 -105.06
C GLN A 667 -68.95 23.50 -104.89
N GLU A 668 -68.19 24.04 -105.84
CA GLU A 668 -66.77 24.37 -105.64
C GLU A 668 -66.48 25.81 -106.09
N GLY A 669 -66.23 26.68 -105.10
CA GLY A 669 -65.12 27.63 -105.18
C GLY A 669 -65.32 28.96 -105.92
N GLY A 670 -66.53 29.37 -106.28
CA GLY A 670 -66.78 30.75 -106.77
C GLY A 670 -66.89 30.93 -108.29
N GLU A 671 -67.17 29.88 -109.05
CA GLU A 671 -67.85 29.96 -110.35
C GLU A 671 -68.75 28.73 -110.54
N ASP A 672 -70.07 28.93 -110.58
CA ASP A 672 -71.06 27.87 -110.81
C ASP A 672 -71.07 27.45 -112.28
N ARG A 673 -70.68 26.21 -112.57
CA ARG A 673 -70.82 25.61 -113.91
C ARG A 673 -71.71 24.36 -113.86
N LEU A 674 -72.81 24.44 -114.61
CA LEU A 674 -73.85 23.43 -114.78
C LEU A 674 -73.56 22.57 -116.02
N VAL A 675 -73.61 21.25 -115.90
CA VAL A 675 -73.60 20.35 -117.06
C VAL A 675 -74.56 19.18 -116.82
N LEU A 676 -75.53 19.10 -117.74
CA LEU A 676 -76.42 17.96 -118.00
C LEU A 676 -75.67 16.78 -118.61
#